data_AF-A0A960UWQ9-F1
#
_entry.id   AF-A0A960UWQ9-F1
#
_cell.length_a   1.000
_cell.length_b   1.000
_cell.length_c   1.000
_cell.angle_alpha   90.00
_cell.angle_beta   90.00
_cell.angle_gamma   90.00
#
_symmetry.space_group_name_H-M   'P 1'
#
loop_
_entity.id
_entity.type
_entity.pdbx_description
1 polymer ?
#
loop_
_entity_poly.entity_id
_entity_poly.type
_entity_poly.pdbx_seq_one_letter_code
_entity_poly.pdbx_strand_id
1 'polypeptide(L)'
;GHDASINMFRRMLQAAGAEVVHLGHNRSVEDVALAAIQEDVQGVALSSYQGGHMEYFQYLRQRLNEMGGDHIRIFGGGGGVIVQEEIQELHSSGITRIFSPEDGRTMGLEGIIDFMMDEASLARETSHPNAFPLLALARQISLLESGKDRPPRAIRSIPVLGITGPGGSGKSSLTDELSLRILNQNPDLKLAVVAVDPTRKKTGGALLGDRIRMNSLSSFPDRLYFRSLATRGQRSAELKERAQGIQILLQQAGYDLIILETPGTGQEDSFITELSDRSLYVMTSEYGAPSQLEKIAMLDYADLVALNKAEKTGADDALRYIQKQFARNRNLFDTKPEELPVFATVAGRFNDAGVHRLYNGICAVFPDSQLEQLQSDEASEISVNIIPRDRSNYLSEIAHAVESYRARAQKQTEIADAIQSLEKSVNALDVRSGEIAEGLQKRAGELKEQLDHHLLEFLQGYPELKKTYESETYTYKVRNKEITQRIQHTSLSGLQIPRVALPSTRNWSELASFYYLENLPGNYPFTAGVFPFRKQDEDPTRMFAGEGGPERTNQRFHYLCSRDQADSEHPVARLSTAFDSVTLYGEDPDRRPDIYGKIGNSGVSVPTLDDCKRLYSGFDLTSPLTSVSMTINGPAPAILAMFFNTAIDQNVEKYLRSQGRLNDALETIRSKWEDRGLPSPDYESDLPGGHDGTGLLLGISGNELIEPEVYRRIKNDTLQNVRGTVQADILKEDQAQNTCIFSTGFALKMMGDVQEYFTGNGVRNFYSVSISGYHMAEAGANPITQLAFTLANGFTYLEYYLARGLDIDAFAS
;
A
#
# COMPACT_ATOMS: atom_id res chain seq x y z
N GLY A 1 10.27 1.75 0.91
CA GLY A 1 9.46 2.96 0.72
C GLY A 1 10.12 3.95 -0.21
N HIS A 2 11.10 4.73 0.25
CA HIS A 2 11.58 5.91 -0.50
C HIS A 2 12.38 5.57 -1.78
N ASP A 3 11.72 5.62 -2.93
CA ASP A 3 12.28 5.27 -4.25
C ASP A 3 12.36 6.46 -5.24
N ALA A 4 11.84 7.63 -4.86
CA ALA A 4 11.82 8.83 -5.71
C ALA A 4 13.24 9.19 -6.23
N SER A 5 14.23 9.17 -5.33
CA SER A 5 15.63 9.45 -5.66
C SER A 5 16.21 8.40 -6.63
N ILE A 6 16.12 7.10 -6.30
CA ILE A 6 16.69 6.05 -7.15
C ILE A 6 16.00 5.95 -8.52
N ASN A 7 14.69 6.27 -8.60
CA ASN A 7 13.94 6.37 -9.85
C ASN A 7 14.46 7.48 -10.77
N MET A 8 14.91 8.60 -10.21
CA MET A 8 15.56 9.66 -10.97
C MET A 8 16.93 9.21 -11.48
N PHE A 9 17.79 8.70 -10.60
CA PHE A 9 19.13 8.24 -10.97
C PHE A 9 19.12 7.13 -12.03
N ARG A 10 18.23 6.13 -11.92
CA ARG A 10 18.13 5.06 -12.94
C ARG A 10 17.74 5.60 -14.33
N ARG A 11 16.90 6.64 -14.40
CA ARG A 11 16.50 7.25 -15.69
C ARG A 11 17.69 7.95 -16.33
N MET A 12 18.50 8.62 -15.52
CA MET A 12 19.71 9.28 -15.99
C MET A 12 20.78 8.27 -16.41
N LEU A 13 21.01 7.19 -15.65
CA LEU A 13 21.89 6.08 -16.05
C LEU A 13 21.45 5.45 -17.38
N GLN A 14 20.15 5.19 -17.55
CA GLN A 14 19.61 4.69 -18.81
C GLN A 14 19.82 5.68 -19.97
N ALA A 15 19.69 6.98 -19.70
CA ALA A 15 19.93 8.02 -20.69
C ALA A 15 21.42 8.14 -21.07
N ALA A 16 22.32 7.87 -20.14
CA ALA A 16 23.77 7.80 -20.33
C ALA A 16 24.23 6.50 -21.03
N GLY A 17 23.32 5.57 -21.33
CA GLY A 17 23.60 4.36 -22.11
C GLY A 17 23.77 3.07 -21.30
N ALA A 18 23.50 3.09 -19.99
CA ALA A 18 23.54 1.88 -19.17
C ALA A 18 22.31 0.97 -19.41
N GLU A 19 22.53 -0.34 -19.29
CA GLU A 19 21.47 -1.33 -19.11
C GLU A 19 21.18 -1.44 -17.60
N VAL A 20 20.03 -0.94 -17.16
CA VAL A 20 19.70 -0.85 -15.74
C VAL A 20 18.70 -1.95 -15.35
N VAL A 21 19.17 -2.93 -14.57
CA VAL A 21 18.31 -3.90 -13.88
C VAL A 21 17.73 -3.22 -12.65
N HIS A 22 16.47 -2.82 -12.73
CA HIS A 22 15.83 -2.10 -11.63
C HIS A 22 15.08 -3.05 -10.71
N LEU A 23 15.48 -3.13 -9.45
CA LEU A 23 14.84 -3.99 -8.46
C LEU A 23 13.69 -3.32 -7.71
N GLY A 24 13.45 -2.01 -7.89
CA GLY A 24 12.44 -1.27 -7.15
C GLY A 24 12.90 -0.88 -5.74
N HIS A 25 11.99 -1.02 -4.77
CA HIS A 25 12.22 -0.70 -3.35
C HIS A 25 12.10 -1.94 -2.47
N ASN A 26 12.43 -1.79 -1.18
CA ASN A 26 12.33 -2.85 -0.17
C ASN A 26 13.06 -4.14 -0.58
N ARG A 27 14.38 -4.04 -0.80
CA ARG A 27 15.21 -5.20 -1.15
C ARG A 27 16.16 -5.52 -0.02
N SER A 28 16.21 -6.79 0.37
CA SER A 28 17.21 -7.28 1.32
C SER A 28 18.61 -7.22 0.68
N VAL A 29 19.65 -7.33 1.51
CA VAL A 29 21.03 -7.42 0.98
C VAL A 29 21.17 -8.65 0.09
N GLU A 30 20.55 -9.77 0.47
CA GLU A 30 20.63 -11.01 -0.30
C GLU A 30 20.00 -10.87 -1.69
N ASP A 31 18.84 -10.20 -1.79
CA ASP A 31 18.19 -9.95 -3.08
C ASP A 31 19.09 -9.14 -4.02
N VAL A 32 19.72 -8.08 -3.49
CA VAL A 32 20.59 -7.19 -4.26
C VAL A 32 21.87 -7.92 -4.66
N ALA A 33 22.50 -8.66 -3.74
CA ALA A 33 23.71 -9.42 -4.00
C ALA A 33 23.46 -10.51 -5.05
N LEU A 34 22.41 -11.31 -4.87
CA LEU A 34 22.03 -12.37 -5.81
C LEU A 34 21.72 -11.80 -7.19
N ALA A 35 20.99 -10.70 -7.27
CA ALA A 35 20.73 -10.03 -8.54
C ALA A 35 22.01 -9.53 -9.20
N ALA A 36 22.88 -8.84 -8.46
CA ALA A 36 24.14 -8.34 -9.00
C ALA A 36 25.02 -9.46 -9.57
N ILE A 37 25.06 -10.62 -8.90
CA ILE A 37 25.83 -11.79 -9.31
C ILE A 37 25.20 -12.48 -10.53
N GLN A 38 23.89 -12.76 -10.50
CA GLN A 38 23.21 -13.44 -11.62
C GLN A 38 23.23 -12.63 -12.92
N GLU A 39 23.14 -11.30 -12.79
CA GLU A 39 23.14 -10.36 -13.91
C GLU A 39 24.56 -9.98 -14.37
N ASP A 40 25.62 -10.33 -13.61
CA ASP A 40 27.03 -9.95 -13.87
C ASP A 40 27.20 -8.43 -14.07
N VAL A 41 26.62 -7.64 -13.15
CA VAL A 41 26.66 -6.17 -13.22
C VAL A 41 28.01 -5.61 -12.82
N GLN A 42 28.34 -4.43 -13.32
CA GLN A 42 29.57 -3.72 -12.94
C GLN A 42 29.40 -2.86 -11.68
N GLY A 43 28.17 -2.44 -11.37
CA GLY A 43 27.89 -1.56 -10.26
C GLY A 43 26.47 -1.73 -9.72
N VAL A 44 26.33 -1.49 -8.42
CA VAL A 44 25.07 -1.48 -7.67
C VAL A 44 24.86 -0.07 -7.13
N ALA A 45 23.66 0.47 -7.31
CA ALA A 45 23.27 1.78 -6.79
C ALA A 45 22.09 1.65 -5.82
N LEU A 46 22.22 2.20 -4.62
CA LEU A 46 21.25 2.08 -3.53
C LEU A 46 20.85 3.45 -2.97
N SER A 47 19.60 3.54 -2.48
CA SER A 47 19.15 4.67 -1.69
C SER A 47 18.67 4.22 -0.32
N SER A 48 19.27 4.72 0.76
CA SER A 48 18.89 4.38 2.13
C SER A 48 18.50 5.63 2.92
N TYR A 49 17.24 5.70 3.35
CA TYR A 49 16.65 6.84 4.08
C TYR A 49 16.06 6.44 5.44
N GLN A 50 16.18 5.17 5.84
CA GLN A 50 15.49 4.62 7.03
C GLN A 50 16.44 4.34 8.20
N GLY A 51 17.73 4.73 8.09
CA GLY A 51 18.77 4.28 9.00
C GLY A 51 19.22 2.84 8.71
N GLY A 52 20.13 2.31 9.54
CA GLY A 52 20.74 0.99 9.36
C GLY A 52 21.59 0.85 8.09
N HIS A 53 22.00 1.98 7.50
CA HIS A 53 22.78 2.02 6.27
C HIS A 53 24.19 1.49 6.45
N MET A 54 24.79 1.70 7.63
CA MET A 54 26.12 1.19 7.94
C MET A 54 26.16 -0.34 7.81
N GLU A 55 25.27 -1.01 8.52
CA GLU A 55 25.12 -2.46 8.51
C GLU A 55 24.73 -2.97 7.13
N TYR A 56 23.78 -2.30 6.46
CA TYR A 56 23.31 -2.72 5.14
C TYR A 56 24.41 -2.69 4.08
N PHE A 57 25.14 -1.57 3.96
CA PHE A 57 26.20 -1.44 2.95
C PHE A 57 27.39 -2.35 3.24
N GLN A 58 27.82 -2.43 4.50
CA GLN A 58 28.92 -3.32 4.89
C GLN A 58 28.55 -4.79 4.65
N TYR A 59 27.32 -5.18 5.02
CA TYR A 59 26.85 -6.53 4.77
C TYR A 59 26.72 -6.85 3.28
N LEU A 60 26.27 -5.89 2.45
CA LEU A 60 26.27 -6.08 0.99
C LEU A 60 27.67 -6.30 0.44
N ARG A 61 28.65 -5.50 0.88
CA ARG A 61 30.04 -5.67 0.46
C ARG A 61 30.57 -7.04 0.85
N GLN A 62 30.29 -7.47 2.09
CA GLN A 62 30.64 -8.80 2.58
C GLN A 62 30.01 -9.91 1.71
N ARG A 63 28.68 -9.87 1.51
CA ARG A 63 27.96 -10.89 0.72
C ARG A 63 28.45 -10.98 -0.71
N LEU A 64 28.67 -9.83 -1.36
CA LEU A 64 29.25 -9.82 -2.71
C LEU A 64 30.65 -10.43 -2.73
N ASN A 65 31.50 -10.17 -1.72
CA ASN A 65 32.83 -10.79 -1.64
C ASN A 65 32.75 -12.31 -1.47
N GLU A 66 31.85 -12.79 -0.61
CA GLU A 66 31.60 -14.22 -0.39
C GLU A 66 31.12 -14.92 -1.68
N MET A 67 30.42 -14.20 -2.56
CA MET A 67 29.96 -14.69 -3.87
C MET A 67 30.96 -14.43 -5.02
N GLY A 68 32.16 -13.92 -4.73
CA GLY A 68 33.20 -13.62 -5.73
C GLY A 68 32.99 -12.33 -6.54
N GLY A 69 32.04 -11.48 -6.15
CA GLY A 69 31.70 -10.19 -6.74
C GLY A 69 32.46 -9.00 -6.14
N ASP A 70 33.69 -9.19 -5.66
CA ASP A 70 34.56 -8.16 -5.07
C ASP A 70 34.81 -6.95 -5.99
N HIS A 71 34.91 -7.20 -7.30
CA HIS A 71 35.05 -6.19 -8.33
C HIS A 71 33.82 -5.26 -8.51
N ILE A 72 32.62 -5.69 -8.10
CA ILE A 72 31.39 -4.93 -8.31
C ILE A 72 31.43 -3.64 -7.48
N ARG A 73 31.23 -2.49 -8.13
CA ARG A 73 31.20 -1.18 -7.45
C ARG A 73 29.89 -0.98 -6.69
N ILE A 74 29.97 -0.34 -5.52
CA ILE A 74 28.79 -0.04 -4.70
C ILE A 74 28.67 1.47 -4.53
N PHE A 75 27.55 2.01 -5.00
CA PHE A 75 27.19 3.42 -4.92
C PHE A 75 25.97 3.59 -4.01
N GLY A 76 25.91 4.69 -3.27
CA GLY A 76 24.81 4.94 -2.34
C GLY A 76 24.46 6.41 -2.14
N GLY A 77 23.27 6.66 -1.60
CA GLY A 77 22.86 7.98 -1.13
C GLY A 77 21.69 7.90 -0.14
N GLY A 78 21.62 8.84 0.79
CA GLY A 78 20.56 8.90 1.81
C GLY A 78 20.14 10.31 2.20
N GLY A 79 20.49 11.31 1.37
CA GLY A 79 20.32 12.71 1.75
C GLY A 79 21.11 13.04 3.02
N GLY A 80 20.47 13.69 3.98
CA GLY A 80 21.06 14.03 5.27
C GLY A 80 21.07 12.89 6.31
N VAL A 81 20.59 11.69 5.96
CA VAL A 81 20.54 10.54 6.88
C VAL A 81 21.92 9.93 7.10
N ILE A 82 22.79 9.97 6.09
CA ILE A 82 24.15 9.43 6.18
C ILE A 82 25.12 10.59 6.43
N VAL A 83 25.71 10.66 7.62
CA VAL A 83 26.59 11.77 8.01
C VAL A 83 28.01 11.60 7.44
N GLN A 84 28.81 12.67 7.45
CA GLN A 84 30.14 12.67 6.80
C GLN A 84 31.10 11.65 7.42
N GLU A 85 31.04 11.44 8.73
CA GLU A 85 31.83 10.43 9.43
C GLU A 85 31.47 9.01 8.95
N GLU A 86 30.18 8.73 8.82
CA GLU A 86 29.66 7.44 8.30
C GLU A 86 30.03 7.23 6.83
N ILE A 87 30.00 8.28 6.00
CA ILE A 87 30.44 8.24 4.60
C ILE A 87 31.90 7.77 4.51
N GLN A 88 32.78 8.34 5.34
CA GLN A 88 34.20 7.98 5.36
C GLN A 88 34.42 6.53 5.80
N GLU A 89 33.68 6.10 6.84
CA GLU A 89 33.74 4.72 7.31
C GLU A 89 33.25 3.73 6.25
N LEU A 90 32.13 4.02 5.59
CA LEU A 90 31.62 3.21 4.48
C LEU A 90 32.64 3.10 3.34
N HIS A 91 33.30 4.19 2.95
CA HIS A 91 34.35 4.14 1.92
C HIS A 91 35.52 3.26 2.38
N SER A 92 35.93 3.37 3.65
CA SER A 92 36.99 2.52 4.20
C SER A 92 36.63 1.03 4.24
N SER A 93 35.33 0.69 4.31
CA SER A 93 34.82 -0.68 4.28
C SER A 93 34.71 -1.28 2.87
N GLY A 94 35.08 -0.54 1.82
CA GLY A 94 35.05 -1.01 0.43
C GLY A 94 33.84 -0.57 -0.40
N ILE A 95 33.05 0.39 0.11
CA ILE A 95 32.01 1.05 -0.68
C ILE A 95 32.65 2.08 -1.61
N THR A 96 32.25 2.09 -2.89
CA THR A 96 32.92 2.91 -3.91
C THR A 96 32.66 4.40 -3.71
N ARG A 97 31.38 4.79 -3.56
CA ARG A 97 31.03 6.18 -3.26
C ARG A 97 29.65 6.27 -2.63
N ILE A 98 29.54 7.09 -1.59
CA ILE A 98 28.26 7.56 -1.03
C ILE A 98 28.17 9.04 -1.37
N PHE A 99 27.09 9.45 -2.01
CA PHE A 99 26.86 10.83 -2.43
C PHE A 99 26.08 11.59 -1.35
N SER A 100 26.70 12.64 -0.82
CA SER A 100 26.08 13.57 0.11
C SER A 100 25.26 14.65 -0.63
N PRO A 101 24.39 15.41 0.06
CA PRO A 101 23.72 16.57 -0.53
C PRO A 101 24.69 17.60 -1.10
N GLU A 102 25.88 17.74 -0.52
CA GLU A 102 26.91 18.67 -0.99
C GLU A 102 27.57 18.19 -2.29
N ASP A 103 27.76 16.89 -2.47
CA ASP A 103 28.18 16.32 -3.77
C ASP A 103 27.14 16.65 -4.85
N GLY A 104 25.84 16.52 -4.53
CA GLY A 104 24.76 16.91 -5.45
C GLY A 104 24.79 18.39 -5.85
N ARG A 105 25.19 19.27 -4.94
CA ARG A 105 25.33 20.72 -5.19
C ARG A 105 26.56 21.05 -6.04
N THR A 106 27.67 20.35 -5.80
CA THR A 106 28.98 20.66 -6.39
C THR A 106 29.21 19.98 -7.73
N MET A 107 28.87 18.69 -7.84
CA MET A 107 29.02 17.90 -9.07
C MET A 107 27.84 18.09 -10.02
N GLY A 108 26.67 18.45 -9.48
CA GLY A 108 25.40 18.33 -10.19
C GLY A 108 24.99 16.87 -10.39
N LEU A 109 23.73 16.65 -10.77
CA LEU A 109 23.21 15.29 -10.97
C LEU A 109 23.90 14.57 -12.15
N GLU A 110 24.21 15.30 -13.22
CA GLU A 110 24.91 14.74 -14.39
C GLU A 110 26.34 14.31 -14.03
N GLY A 111 27.08 15.13 -13.28
CA GLY A 111 28.44 14.79 -12.84
C GLY A 111 28.50 13.57 -11.92
N ILE A 112 27.47 13.34 -11.10
CA ILE A 112 27.34 12.10 -10.31
C ILE A 112 27.19 10.88 -11.24
N ILE A 113 26.37 10.99 -12.28
CA ILE A 113 26.14 9.90 -13.23
C ILE A 113 27.41 9.58 -14.01
N ASP A 114 28.13 10.59 -14.49
CA ASP A 114 29.39 10.41 -15.20
C ASP A 114 30.41 9.68 -14.33
N PHE A 115 30.56 10.11 -13.06
CA PHE A 115 31.43 9.43 -12.09
C PHE A 115 31.04 7.96 -11.89
N MET A 116 29.74 7.67 -11.73
CA MET A 116 29.26 6.30 -11.55
C MET A 116 29.57 5.42 -12.77
N MET A 117 29.38 5.96 -13.98
CA MET A 117 29.64 5.26 -15.24
C MET A 117 31.14 4.96 -15.41
N ASP A 118 32.00 5.94 -15.12
CA ASP A 118 33.46 5.79 -15.21
C ASP A 118 33.96 4.70 -14.24
N GLU A 119 33.61 4.78 -12.96
CA GLU A 119 34.02 3.79 -11.95
C GLU A 119 33.50 2.38 -12.26
N ALA A 120 32.24 2.27 -12.71
CA ALA A 120 31.66 0.99 -13.10
C ALA A 120 32.38 0.40 -14.34
N SER A 121 32.82 1.23 -15.29
CA SER A 121 33.54 0.73 -16.47
C SER A 121 34.85 0.02 -16.11
N LEU A 122 35.56 0.49 -15.07
CA LEU A 122 36.82 -0.07 -14.58
C LEU A 122 36.64 -1.43 -13.88
N ALA A 123 35.48 -1.71 -13.28
CA ALA A 123 35.21 -2.98 -12.59
C ALA A 123 35.19 -4.19 -13.53
N ARG A 124 34.99 -3.98 -14.84
CA ARG A 124 34.86 -5.07 -15.82
C ARG A 124 36.17 -5.83 -16.06
N GLU A 125 37.31 -5.21 -15.75
CA GLU A 125 38.65 -5.69 -16.07
C GLU A 125 39.29 -6.54 -14.94
N THR A 126 38.73 -6.53 -13.73
CA THR A 126 39.34 -7.12 -12.52
C THR A 126 38.65 -8.40 -12.01
N SER A 127 37.67 -8.95 -12.72
CA SER A 127 36.85 -10.08 -12.24
C SER A 127 37.62 -11.40 -12.08
N HIS A 128 37.36 -12.15 -11.00
CA HIS A 128 37.88 -13.50 -10.75
C HIS A 128 36.75 -14.57 -10.77
N PRO A 129 36.18 -14.92 -11.94
CA PRO A 129 34.94 -15.70 -12.02
C PRO A 129 35.05 -17.16 -11.57
N ASN A 130 36.25 -17.74 -11.52
CA ASN A 130 36.44 -19.18 -11.30
C ASN A 130 36.21 -19.63 -9.85
N ALA A 131 36.00 -18.71 -8.91
CA ALA A 131 35.84 -19.03 -7.48
C ALA A 131 34.39 -19.36 -7.06
N PHE A 132 33.38 -18.92 -7.83
CA PHE A 132 31.97 -19.08 -7.46
C PHE A 132 31.12 -19.54 -8.66
N PRO A 133 30.45 -20.72 -8.61
CA PRO A 133 29.78 -21.31 -9.78
C PRO A 133 28.71 -20.42 -10.43
N LEU A 134 27.93 -19.70 -9.62
CA LEU A 134 26.84 -18.86 -10.12
C LEU A 134 27.38 -17.64 -10.91
N LEU A 135 28.41 -16.99 -10.38
CA LEU A 135 29.07 -15.87 -11.05
C LEU A 135 29.80 -16.33 -12.32
N ALA A 136 30.41 -17.52 -12.29
CA ALA A 136 31.05 -18.11 -13.47
C ALA A 136 30.05 -18.30 -14.62
N LEU A 137 28.87 -18.86 -14.32
CA LEU A 137 27.78 -19.02 -15.28
C LEU A 137 27.30 -17.68 -15.81
N ALA A 138 27.01 -16.72 -14.93
CA ALA A 138 26.56 -15.38 -15.31
C ALA A 138 27.60 -14.68 -16.21
N ARG A 139 28.89 -14.86 -15.92
CA ARG A 139 29.98 -14.30 -16.73
C ARG A 139 30.08 -14.94 -18.10
N GLN A 140 29.93 -16.26 -18.21
CA GLN A 140 29.90 -16.96 -19.50
C GLN A 140 28.75 -16.44 -20.37
N ILE A 141 27.57 -16.22 -19.77
CA ILE A 141 26.44 -15.60 -20.46
C ILE A 141 26.80 -14.18 -20.95
N SER A 142 27.43 -13.35 -20.12
CA SER A 142 27.89 -12.01 -20.54
C SER A 142 28.92 -12.03 -21.68
N LEU A 143 29.85 -12.99 -21.67
CA LEU A 143 30.85 -13.14 -22.73
C LEU A 143 30.20 -13.55 -24.05
N LEU A 144 29.25 -14.49 -24.01
CA LEU A 144 28.46 -14.90 -25.16
C LEU A 144 27.60 -13.73 -25.69
N GLU A 145 26.95 -12.97 -24.79
CA GLU A 145 26.13 -11.81 -25.14
C GLU A 145 26.96 -10.65 -25.71
N SER A 146 28.22 -10.51 -25.31
CA SER A 146 29.14 -9.52 -25.91
C SER A 146 29.77 -9.99 -27.23
N GLY A 147 29.52 -11.24 -27.65
CA GLY A 147 30.14 -11.85 -28.83
C GLY A 147 31.62 -12.18 -28.66
N LYS A 148 32.13 -12.16 -27.42
CA LYS A 148 33.52 -12.48 -27.09
C LYS A 148 33.76 -13.98 -26.91
N ASP A 149 32.71 -14.77 -26.78
CA ASP A 149 32.75 -16.23 -26.71
C ASP A 149 31.78 -16.86 -27.71
N ARG A 150 31.98 -18.14 -28.02
CA ARG A 150 31.13 -18.91 -28.94
C ARG A 150 30.15 -19.79 -28.16
N PRO A 151 28.96 -20.06 -28.71
CA PRO A 151 28.00 -20.95 -28.05
C PRO A 151 28.63 -22.34 -27.82
N PRO A 152 28.51 -22.90 -26.60
CA PRO A 152 29.02 -24.23 -26.30
C PRO A 152 28.26 -25.32 -27.07
N ARG A 153 28.84 -26.53 -27.15
CA ARG A 153 28.16 -27.68 -27.76
C ARG A 153 27.09 -28.24 -26.81
N ALA A 154 25.91 -28.51 -27.35
CA ALA A 154 24.82 -29.15 -26.62
C ALA A 154 25.18 -30.58 -26.19
N ILE A 155 24.79 -30.96 -24.96
CA ILE A 155 25.08 -32.27 -24.36
C ILE A 155 23.79 -33.08 -24.14
N ARG A 156 22.67 -32.40 -23.84
CA ARG A 156 21.32 -32.98 -23.70
C ARG A 156 20.29 -32.00 -24.29
N SER A 157 18.99 -32.32 -24.25
CA SER A 157 17.92 -31.34 -24.43
C SER A 157 17.28 -31.07 -23.06
N ILE A 158 16.95 -29.80 -22.78
CA ILE A 158 16.16 -29.41 -21.62
C ILE A 158 14.89 -28.72 -22.12
N PRO A 159 13.72 -28.98 -21.50
CA PRO A 159 12.49 -28.29 -21.84
C PRO A 159 12.63 -26.76 -21.79
N VAL A 160 12.17 -26.08 -22.84
CA VAL A 160 12.11 -24.62 -22.94
C VAL A 160 10.68 -24.17 -23.19
N LEU A 161 10.10 -23.43 -22.24
CA LEU A 161 8.82 -22.73 -22.39
C LEU A 161 9.08 -21.29 -22.85
N GLY A 162 8.61 -20.95 -24.05
CA GLY A 162 8.65 -19.59 -24.58
C GLY A 162 7.40 -18.81 -24.22
N ILE A 163 7.54 -17.67 -23.55
CA ILE A 163 6.43 -16.78 -23.20
C ILE A 163 6.54 -15.51 -24.05
N THR A 164 5.50 -15.21 -24.84
CA THR A 164 5.43 -14.01 -25.67
C THR A 164 4.05 -13.37 -25.64
N GLY A 165 3.94 -12.13 -26.11
CA GLY A 165 2.70 -11.36 -26.07
C GLY A 165 2.94 -9.87 -26.22
N PRO A 166 1.88 -9.08 -26.50
CA PRO A 166 1.98 -7.62 -26.56
C PRO A 166 2.50 -7.02 -25.25
N GLY A 167 3.14 -5.87 -25.35
CA GLY A 167 3.62 -5.10 -24.20
C GLY A 167 2.49 -4.80 -23.21
N GLY A 168 2.76 -4.97 -21.92
CA GLY A 168 1.77 -4.68 -20.87
C GLY A 168 0.68 -5.76 -20.70
N SER A 169 0.74 -6.88 -21.42
CA SER A 169 -0.15 -8.04 -21.20
C SER A 169 0.03 -8.75 -19.86
N GLY A 170 1.14 -8.47 -19.15
CA GLY A 170 1.44 -9.05 -17.85
C GLY A 170 2.23 -10.37 -17.93
N LYS A 171 3.07 -10.54 -18.97
CA LYS A 171 3.96 -11.69 -19.16
C LYS A 171 4.84 -11.94 -17.93
N SER A 172 5.69 -11.01 -17.53
CA SER A 172 6.58 -11.19 -16.38
C SER A 172 5.86 -11.43 -15.05
N SER A 173 4.68 -10.83 -14.83
CA SER A 173 3.84 -11.18 -13.67
C SER A 173 3.30 -12.61 -13.73
N LEU A 174 2.90 -13.08 -14.92
CA LEU A 174 2.45 -14.45 -15.11
C LEU A 174 3.62 -15.44 -15.01
N THR A 175 4.80 -15.07 -15.52
CA THR A 175 6.05 -15.82 -15.38
C THR A 175 6.40 -16.03 -13.90
N ASP A 176 6.26 -15.01 -13.07
CA ASP A 176 6.49 -15.10 -11.62
C ASP A 176 5.52 -16.08 -10.93
N GLU A 177 4.22 -15.91 -11.18
CA GLU A 177 3.18 -16.78 -10.62
C GLU A 177 3.33 -18.24 -11.09
N LEU A 178 3.75 -18.47 -12.34
CA LEU A 178 4.07 -19.81 -12.85
C LEU A 178 5.33 -20.37 -12.19
N SER A 179 6.39 -19.57 -12.04
CA SER A 179 7.63 -19.98 -11.38
C SER A 179 7.37 -20.44 -9.94
N LEU A 180 6.54 -19.70 -9.20
CA LEU A 180 6.09 -20.05 -7.85
C LEU A 180 5.37 -21.41 -7.82
N ARG A 181 4.43 -21.65 -8.73
CA ARG A 181 3.67 -22.92 -8.80
C ARG A 181 4.57 -24.09 -9.18
N ILE A 182 5.42 -23.90 -10.19
CA ILE A 182 6.41 -24.89 -10.62
C ILE A 182 7.30 -25.30 -9.45
N LEU A 183 7.92 -24.35 -8.75
CA LEU A 183 8.92 -24.65 -7.72
C LEU A 183 8.31 -25.19 -6.42
N ASN A 184 7.09 -24.74 -6.07
CA ASN A 184 6.34 -25.28 -4.93
C ASN A 184 5.92 -26.73 -5.16
N GLN A 185 5.41 -27.06 -6.35
CA GLN A 185 4.94 -28.42 -6.63
C GLN A 185 6.05 -29.40 -6.99
N ASN A 186 7.25 -28.91 -7.31
CA ASN A 186 8.35 -29.78 -7.75
C ASN A 186 9.58 -29.48 -6.89
N PRO A 187 9.71 -30.04 -5.67
CA PRO A 187 10.72 -29.64 -4.68
C PRO A 187 12.19 -29.78 -5.12
N ASP A 188 12.48 -30.68 -6.06
CA ASP A 188 13.85 -30.94 -6.53
C ASP A 188 14.19 -30.19 -7.83
N LEU A 189 13.20 -29.60 -8.50
CA LEU A 189 13.36 -28.97 -9.82
C LEU A 189 14.11 -27.64 -9.71
N LYS A 190 15.05 -27.41 -10.63
CA LYS A 190 15.73 -26.11 -10.84
C LYS A 190 15.23 -25.41 -12.09
N LEU A 191 14.77 -24.18 -11.91
CA LEU A 191 14.17 -23.34 -12.95
C LEU A 191 15.11 -22.18 -13.31
N ALA A 192 15.27 -21.93 -14.61
CA ALA A 192 15.94 -20.73 -15.10
C ALA A 192 14.98 -19.86 -15.92
N VAL A 193 14.98 -18.56 -15.67
CA VAL A 193 14.18 -17.58 -16.41
C VAL A 193 15.14 -16.61 -17.12
N VAL A 194 14.97 -16.49 -18.43
CA VAL A 194 15.69 -15.53 -19.26
C VAL A 194 14.68 -14.57 -19.84
N ALA A 195 14.74 -13.30 -19.42
CA ALA A 195 13.79 -12.27 -19.85
C ALA A 195 14.49 -11.24 -20.73
N VAL A 196 13.86 -10.91 -21.86
CA VAL A 196 14.44 -10.01 -22.87
C VAL A 196 13.63 -8.73 -22.95
N ASP A 197 14.28 -7.59 -22.70
CA ASP A 197 13.69 -6.26 -22.74
C ASP A 197 14.21 -5.42 -23.92
N PRO A 198 13.43 -4.46 -24.46
CA PRO A 198 13.84 -3.66 -25.60
C PRO A 198 14.88 -2.58 -25.24
N THR A 199 15.96 -2.48 -26.03
CA THR A 199 16.94 -1.39 -25.91
C THR A 199 16.45 -0.09 -26.53
N ARG A 200 16.73 1.06 -25.90
CA ARG A 200 16.43 2.38 -26.48
C ARG A 200 17.44 2.72 -27.57
N LYS A 201 16.99 2.70 -28.84
CA LYS A 201 17.83 3.01 -30.01
C LYS A 201 18.55 4.37 -29.94
N LYS A 202 17.98 5.37 -29.27
CA LYS A 202 18.55 6.73 -29.19
C LYS A 202 19.74 6.83 -28.22
N THR A 203 19.67 6.15 -27.09
CA THR A 203 20.67 6.28 -26.00
C THR A 203 21.57 5.06 -25.88
N GLY A 204 21.20 3.92 -26.47
CA GLY A 204 21.91 2.64 -26.32
C GLY A 204 21.60 1.92 -25.00
N GLY A 205 21.07 2.62 -23.99
CA GLY A 205 20.69 2.04 -22.71
C GLY A 205 19.33 1.31 -22.73
N ALA A 206 19.09 0.50 -21.69
CA ALA A 206 17.87 -0.27 -21.52
C ALA A 206 17.37 -0.18 -20.07
N LEU A 207 16.06 -0.29 -19.88
CA LEU A 207 15.49 -0.52 -18.55
C LEU A 207 15.05 -1.97 -18.56
N LEU A 208 15.79 -2.80 -17.85
CA LEU A 208 15.51 -4.21 -17.70
C LEU A 208 14.55 -4.35 -16.53
N GLY A 209 13.26 -4.33 -16.86
CA GLY A 209 12.14 -4.13 -15.97
C GLY A 209 11.39 -5.41 -15.63
N ASP A 210 11.72 -6.56 -16.23
CA ASP A 210 11.03 -7.81 -15.93
C ASP A 210 11.36 -8.35 -14.53
N ARG A 211 12.62 -8.24 -14.09
CA ARG A 211 13.07 -8.75 -12.77
C ARG A 211 12.31 -8.13 -11.58
N ILE A 212 11.87 -6.87 -11.69
CA ILE A 212 11.12 -6.19 -10.62
C ILE A 212 9.79 -6.88 -10.30
N ARG A 213 9.24 -7.64 -11.26
CA ARG A 213 7.97 -8.36 -11.14
C ARG A 213 8.12 -9.77 -10.58
N MET A 214 9.35 -10.25 -10.42
CA MET A 214 9.65 -11.62 -10.00
C MET A 214 9.81 -11.69 -8.47
N ASN A 215 8.71 -11.81 -7.75
CA ASN A 215 8.72 -11.92 -6.29
C ASN A 215 9.18 -13.30 -5.81
N SER A 216 9.02 -14.35 -6.63
CA SER A 216 9.44 -15.72 -6.30
C SER A 216 10.96 -15.91 -6.16
N LEU A 217 11.77 -14.98 -6.67
CA LEU A 217 13.24 -15.10 -6.64
C LEU A 217 13.81 -15.25 -5.23
N SER A 218 13.32 -14.45 -4.29
CA SER A 218 13.78 -14.48 -2.90
C SER A 218 13.32 -15.75 -2.16
N SER A 219 12.26 -16.40 -2.63
CA SER A 219 11.73 -17.64 -2.05
C SER A 219 12.55 -18.87 -2.45
N PHE A 220 13.26 -18.81 -3.58
CA PHE A 220 14.00 -19.95 -4.14
C PHE A 220 15.41 -19.56 -4.63
N PRO A 221 16.27 -18.95 -3.80
CA PRO A 221 17.55 -18.37 -4.23
C PRO A 221 18.51 -19.39 -4.88
N ASP A 222 18.45 -20.65 -4.46
CA ASP A 222 19.33 -21.73 -4.96
C ASP A 222 18.73 -22.52 -6.15
N ARG A 223 17.44 -22.32 -6.44
CA ARG A 223 16.68 -23.12 -7.41
C ARG A 223 16.09 -22.30 -8.55
N LEU A 224 16.00 -20.98 -8.41
CA LEU A 224 15.51 -20.07 -9.43
C LEU A 224 16.62 -19.12 -9.90
N TYR A 225 17.06 -19.32 -11.13
CA TYR A 225 17.98 -18.40 -11.79
C TYR A 225 17.24 -17.39 -12.65
N PHE A 226 17.66 -16.13 -12.61
CA PHE A 226 17.08 -15.10 -13.45
C PHE A 226 18.16 -14.28 -14.13
N ARG A 227 18.00 -14.08 -15.44
CA ARG A 227 18.86 -13.22 -16.26
C ARG A 227 18.02 -12.30 -17.12
N SER A 228 18.26 -11.00 -17.00
CA SER A 228 17.75 -10.00 -17.93
C SER A 228 18.72 -9.79 -19.09
N LEU A 229 18.17 -9.69 -20.30
CA LEU A 229 18.90 -9.40 -21.53
C LEU A 229 18.27 -8.20 -22.25
N ALA A 230 19.08 -7.46 -22.98
CA ALA A 230 18.61 -6.38 -23.84
C ALA A 230 18.65 -6.81 -25.32
N THR A 231 17.70 -6.36 -26.15
CA THR A 231 17.69 -6.70 -27.58
C THR A 231 18.88 -6.14 -28.37
N ARG A 232 19.53 -5.07 -27.87
CA ARG A 232 20.71 -4.39 -28.44
C ARG A 232 20.58 -4.00 -29.92
N GLY A 233 19.36 -3.89 -30.44
CA GLY A 233 19.10 -3.58 -31.86
C GLY A 233 19.64 -4.63 -32.85
N GLN A 234 19.90 -5.85 -32.39
CA GLN A 234 20.49 -6.93 -33.18
C GLN A 234 19.49 -7.57 -34.14
N ARG A 235 20.02 -8.22 -35.19
CA ARG A 235 19.20 -9.01 -36.13
C ARG A 235 18.72 -10.29 -35.45
N SER A 236 17.52 -10.77 -35.80
CA SER A 236 16.90 -11.95 -35.19
C SER A 236 17.79 -13.20 -35.21
N ALA A 237 18.63 -13.37 -36.24
CA ALA A 237 19.57 -14.50 -36.33
C ALA A 237 20.66 -14.47 -35.24
N GLU A 238 21.19 -13.29 -34.89
CA GLU A 238 22.22 -13.15 -33.85
C GLU A 238 21.62 -13.37 -32.45
N LEU A 239 20.40 -12.86 -32.23
CA LEU A 239 19.65 -13.12 -31.00
C LEU A 239 19.36 -14.62 -30.83
N LYS A 240 19.07 -15.32 -31.93
CA LYS A 240 18.80 -16.75 -31.93
C LYS A 240 20.02 -17.57 -31.49
N GLU A 241 21.16 -17.34 -32.12
CA GLU A 241 22.41 -18.03 -31.79
C GLU A 241 22.80 -17.83 -30.32
N ARG A 242 22.62 -16.60 -29.81
CA ARG A 242 22.92 -16.26 -28.41
C ARG A 242 21.95 -16.91 -27.44
N ALA A 243 20.65 -16.82 -27.70
CA ALA A 243 19.63 -17.45 -26.84
C ALA A 243 19.87 -18.97 -26.75
N GLN A 244 20.18 -19.63 -27.87
CA GLN A 244 20.54 -21.05 -27.89
C GLN A 244 21.81 -21.34 -27.07
N GLY A 245 22.86 -20.52 -27.20
CA GLY A 245 24.06 -20.68 -26.39
C GLY A 245 23.80 -20.51 -24.88
N ILE A 246 22.94 -19.57 -24.50
CA ILE A 246 22.51 -19.36 -23.10
C ILE A 246 21.74 -20.57 -22.59
N GLN A 247 20.81 -21.12 -23.37
CA GLN A 247 20.07 -22.33 -23.01
C GLN A 247 21.02 -23.51 -22.73
N ILE A 248 22.06 -23.67 -23.55
CA ILE A 248 23.06 -24.74 -23.35
C ILE A 248 23.90 -24.50 -22.09
N LEU A 249 24.27 -23.26 -21.79
CA LEU A 249 25.00 -22.94 -20.55
C LEU A 249 24.17 -23.25 -19.30
N LEU A 250 22.89 -22.86 -19.29
CA LEU A 250 21.95 -23.15 -18.21
C LEU A 250 21.75 -24.67 -18.05
N GLN A 251 21.63 -25.39 -19.16
CA GLN A 251 21.59 -26.85 -19.13
C GLN A 251 22.83 -27.48 -18.47
N GLN A 252 24.02 -27.00 -18.82
CA GLN A 252 25.29 -27.50 -18.26
C GLN A 252 25.42 -27.16 -16.78
N ALA A 253 24.82 -26.05 -16.33
CA ALA A 253 24.73 -25.66 -14.93
C ALA A 253 23.70 -26.48 -14.12
N GLY A 254 22.96 -27.38 -14.77
CA GLY A 254 22.05 -28.31 -14.08
C GLY A 254 20.65 -27.79 -13.85
N TYR A 255 20.18 -26.81 -14.63
CA TYR A 255 18.76 -26.43 -14.66
C TYR A 255 17.93 -27.44 -15.47
N ASP A 256 16.70 -27.67 -15.02
CA ASP A 256 15.81 -28.72 -15.54
C ASP A 256 14.73 -28.16 -16.48
N LEU A 257 14.38 -26.88 -16.32
CA LEU A 257 13.40 -26.17 -17.15
C LEU A 257 13.88 -24.73 -17.40
N ILE A 258 13.70 -24.23 -18.63
CA ILE A 258 13.92 -22.83 -18.96
C ILE A 258 12.60 -22.16 -19.34
N ILE A 259 12.36 -20.98 -18.79
CA ILE A 259 11.37 -20.03 -19.30
C ILE A 259 12.10 -18.92 -20.04
N LEU A 260 11.74 -18.70 -21.31
CA LEU A 260 12.26 -17.62 -22.13
C LEU A 260 11.15 -16.60 -22.39
N GLU A 261 11.28 -15.40 -21.83
CA GLU A 261 10.33 -14.30 -22.04
C GLU A 261 10.85 -13.32 -23.09
N THR A 262 10.02 -13.00 -24.10
CA THR A 262 10.37 -12.02 -25.13
C THR A 262 10.00 -10.59 -24.73
N PRO A 263 10.57 -9.58 -25.41
CA PRO A 263 10.01 -8.22 -25.32
C PRO A 263 8.57 -8.20 -25.84
N GLY A 264 7.84 -7.12 -25.55
CA GLY A 264 6.49 -6.93 -26.08
C GLY A 264 6.47 -7.01 -27.60
N THR A 265 5.83 -8.05 -28.14
CA THR A 265 5.80 -8.34 -29.59
C THR A 265 4.64 -7.66 -30.30
N GLY A 266 4.85 -7.34 -31.58
CA GLY A 266 3.76 -6.96 -32.49
C GLY A 266 2.96 -8.18 -32.95
N GLN A 267 1.84 -7.97 -33.64
CA GLN A 267 0.93 -9.05 -34.08
C GLN A 267 1.58 -10.08 -35.04
N GLU A 268 2.71 -9.73 -35.68
CA GLU A 268 3.38 -10.53 -36.72
C GLU A 268 4.63 -11.28 -36.23
N ASP A 269 5.04 -11.12 -34.97
CA ASP A 269 6.29 -11.73 -34.46
C ASP A 269 6.04 -13.13 -33.88
N SER A 270 6.72 -14.14 -34.44
CA SER A 270 6.67 -15.55 -34.01
C SER A 270 8.06 -16.11 -33.62
N PHE A 271 9.05 -15.23 -33.44
CA PHE A 271 10.45 -15.60 -33.24
C PHE A 271 10.68 -16.55 -32.06
N ILE A 272 9.85 -16.46 -31.00
CA ILE A 272 9.97 -17.32 -29.82
C ILE A 272 9.80 -18.81 -30.14
N THR A 273 9.03 -19.14 -31.18
CA THR A 273 8.71 -20.53 -31.55
C THR A 273 9.93 -21.27 -32.12
N GLU A 274 10.93 -20.54 -32.62
CA GLU A 274 12.20 -21.10 -33.07
C GLU A 274 13.21 -21.34 -31.94
N LEU A 275 12.89 -20.87 -30.73
CA LEU A 275 13.76 -20.87 -29.55
C LEU A 275 13.19 -21.66 -28.37
N SER A 276 11.95 -22.14 -28.48
CA SER A 276 11.25 -22.85 -27.41
C SER A 276 10.65 -24.16 -27.90
N ASP A 277 10.58 -25.15 -27.03
CA ASP A 277 9.93 -26.44 -27.34
C ASP A 277 8.40 -26.31 -27.31
N ARG A 278 7.90 -25.46 -26.39
CA ARG A 278 6.50 -25.07 -26.28
C ARG A 278 6.38 -23.57 -26.11
N SER A 279 5.28 -23.00 -26.62
CA SER A 279 5.04 -21.56 -26.59
C SER A 279 3.70 -21.19 -25.95
N LEU A 280 3.74 -20.15 -25.12
CA LEU A 280 2.60 -19.53 -24.46
C LEU A 280 2.42 -18.10 -24.98
N TYR A 281 1.27 -17.84 -25.59
CA TYR A 281 0.87 -16.49 -26.00
C TYR A 281 0.00 -15.82 -24.93
N VAL A 282 0.49 -14.73 -24.35
CA VAL A 282 -0.20 -13.96 -23.31
C VAL A 282 -0.80 -12.70 -23.91
N MET A 283 -2.11 -12.49 -23.75
CA MET A 283 -2.83 -11.33 -24.28
C MET A 283 -3.86 -10.79 -23.29
N THR A 284 -4.45 -9.63 -23.58
CA THR A 284 -5.55 -9.03 -22.81
C THR A 284 -6.82 -8.97 -23.64
N SER A 285 -7.94 -8.55 -23.05
CA SER A 285 -9.20 -8.33 -23.78
C SER A 285 -9.16 -7.12 -24.74
N GLU A 286 -8.07 -6.33 -24.74
CA GLU A 286 -7.93 -5.08 -25.48
C GLU A 286 -7.25 -5.28 -26.85
N TYR A 287 -7.74 -6.21 -27.66
CA TYR A 287 -7.21 -6.46 -29.03
C TYR A 287 -8.03 -5.79 -30.15
N GLY A 288 -9.08 -5.03 -29.79
CA GLY A 288 -9.98 -4.37 -30.74
C GLY A 288 -11.08 -5.30 -31.26
N ALA A 289 -11.35 -5.26 -32.57
CA ALA A 289 -12.40 -6.08 -33.17
C ALA A 289 -11.99 -7.57 -33.24
N PRO A 290 -12.94 -8.52 -33.16
CA PRO A 290 -12.64 -9.96 -33.29
C PRO A 290 -11.86 -10.35 -34.55
N SER A 291 -12.04 -9.62 -35.66
CA SER A 291 -11.28 -9.83 -36.90
C SER A 291 -9.78 -9.54 -36.80
N GLN A 292 -9.34 -8.85 -35.74
CA GLN A 292 -7.90 -8.65 -35.48
C GLN A 292 -7.23 -9.95 -35.00
N LEU A 293 -7.98 -10.88 -34.40
CA LEU A 293 -7.43 -12.17 -33.96
C LEU A 293 -6.91 -12.99 -35.14
N GLU A 294 -7.51 -12.85 -36.32
CA GLU A 294 -7.06 -13.51 -37.56
C GLU A 294 -5.69 -13.00 -38.05
N LYS A 295 -5.21 -11.87 -37.54
CA LYS A 295 -3.92 -11.28 -37.90
C LYS A 295 -2.81 -11.59 -36.90
N ILE A 296 -3.15 -12.20 -35.76
CA ILE A 296 -2.17 -12.52 -34.72
C ILE A 296 -1.51 -13.84 -35.08
N ALA A 297 -0.29 -13.77 -35.62
CA ALA A 297 0.47 -14.95 -36.04
C ALA A 297 0.66 -15.95 -34.89
N MET A 298 0.89 -15.46 -33.66
CA MET A 298 1.07 -16.33 -32.50
C MET A 298 -0.17 -17.20 -32.17
N LEU A 299 -1.39 -16.85 -32.60
CA LEU A 299 -2.54 -17.73 -32.40
C LEU A 299 -2.47 -19.00 -33.28
N ASP A 300 -1.74 -18.95 -34.40
CA ASP A 300 -1.47 -20.12 -35.24
C ASP A 300 -0.42 -21.05 -34.61
N TYR A 301 0.61 -20.48 -33.98
CA TYR A 301 1.76 -21.24 -33.52
C TYR A 301 1.75 -21.63 -32.03
N ALA A 302 1.06 -20.86 -31.17
CA ALA A 302 1.11 -21.08 -29.73
C ALA A 302 0.55 -22.45 -29.30
N ASP A 303 1.22 -23.16 -28.40
CA ASP A 303 0.68 -24.38 -27.80
C ASP A 303 -0.41 -24.04 -26.77
N LEU A 304 -0.23 -22.92 -26.07
CA LEU A 304 -1.10 -22.43 -25.01
C LEU A 304 -1.39 -20.94 -25.22
N VAL A 305 -2.60 -20.50 -24.88
CA VAL A 305 -2.97 -19.08 -24.89
C VAL A 305 -3.48 -18.68 -23.51
N ALA A 306 -2.95 -17.58 -22.96
CA ALA A 306 -3.43 -16.97 -21.73
C ALA A 306 -4.06 -15.61 -22.02
N LEU A 307 -5.37 -15.50 -21.82
CA LEU A 307 -6.06 -14.23 -21.67
C LEU A 307 -5.83 -13.74 -20.24
N ASN A 308 -4.77 -12.95 -20.04
CA ASN A 308 -4.45 -12.34 -18.76
C ASN A 308 -5.23 -11.05 -18.55
N LYS A 309 -5.29 -10.59 -17.29
CA LYS A 309 -6.14 -9.47 -16.86
C LYS A 309 -7.63 -9.73 -17.10
N ALA A 310 -8.06 -10.99 -16.90
CA ALA A 310 -9.42 -11.44 -17.14
C ALA A 310 -10.48 -10.83 -16.19
N GLU A 311 -10.06 -10.09 -15.16
CA GLU A 311 -10.93 -9.26 -14.33
C GLU A 311 -11.55 -8.09 -15.10
N LYS A 312 -10.88 -7.61 -16.16
CA LYS A 312 -11.33 -6.48 -16.98
C LYS A 312 -12.62 -6.77 -17.75
N THR A 313 -13.34 -5.70 -18.09
CA THR A 313 -14.57 -5.76 -18.89
C THR A 313 -14.33 -6.41 -20.26
N GLY A 314 -15.28 -7.23 -20.71
CA GLY A 314 -15.22 -7.92 -22.00
C GLY A 314 -14.35 -9.18 -22.03
N ALA A 315 -13.78 -9.61 -20.90
CA ALA A 315 -12.93 -10.80 -20.84
C ALA A 315 -13.67 -12.10 -21.24
N ASP A 316 -14.93 -12.28 -20.86
CA ASP A 316 -15.69 -13.50 -21.19
C ASP A 316 -15.93 -13.63 -22.70
N ASP A 317 -16.31 -12.52 -23.35
CA ASP A 317 -16.47 -12.49 -24.80
C ASP A 317 -15.13 -12.62 -25.50
N ALA A 318 -14.08 -11.97 -24.98
CA ALA A 318 -12.73 -12.10 -25.49
C ALA A 318 -12.26 -13.56 -25.46
N LEU A 319 -12.45 -14.26 -24.34
CA LEU A 319 -12.11 -15.66 -24.19
C LEU A 319 -12.82 -16.52 -25.25
N ARG A 320 -14.12 -16.31 -25.45
CA ARG A 320 -14.91 -17.02 -26.46
C ARG A 320 -14.40 -16.77 -27.88
N TYR A 321 -14.06 -15.53 -28.21
CA TYR A 321 -13.52 -15.20 -29.54
C TYR A 321 -12.13 -15.81 -29.77
N ILE A 322 -11.26 -15.77 -28.75
CA ILE A 322 -9.93 -16.39 -28.79
C ILE A 322 -10.06 -17.90 -28.94
N GLN A 323 -10.93 -18.57 -28.16
CA GLN A 323 -11.22 -20.00 -28.28
C GLN A 323 -11.70 -20.38 -29.69
N LYS A 324 -12.66 -19.62 -30.24
CA LYS A 324 -13.15 -19.84 -31.61
C LYS A 324 -12.02 -19.68 -32.64
N GLN A 325 -11.20 -18.66 -32.51
CA GLN A 325 -10.09 -18.43 -33.44
C GLN A 325 -9.04 -19.53 -33.32
N PHE A 326 -8.65 -19.90 -32.10
CA PHE A 326 -7.69 -20.97 -31.83
C PHE A 326 -8.16 -22.30 -32.44
N ALA A 327 -9.45 -22.64 -32.25
CA ALA A 327 -10.06 -23.82 -32.83
C ALA A 327 -10.08 -23.78 -34.37
N ARG A 328 -10.40 -22.64 -34.98
CA ARG A 328 -10.38 -22.45 -36.43
C ARG A 328 -8.98 -22.66 -37.01
N ASN A 329 -7.96 -22.07 -36.41
CA ASN A 329 -6.58 -22.15 -36.88
C ASN A 329 -6.06 -23.61 -36.88
N ARG A 330 -6.63 -24.48 -36.04
CA ARG A 330 -6.24 -25.90 -35.89
C ARG A 330 -7.28 -26.90 -36.41
N ASN A 331 -8.36 -26.43 -37.05
CA ASN A 331 -9.49 -27.26 -37.50
C ASN A 331 -10.17 -28.11 -36.40
N LEU A 332 -10.20 -27.61 -35.15
CA LEU A 332 -10.77 -28.28 -33.97
C LEU A 332 -12.25 -27.91 -33.77
N PHE A 333 -13.09 -28.11 -34.78
CA PHE A 333 -14.49 -27.64 -34.75
C PHE A 333 -15.40 -28.43 -33.79
N ASP A 334 -15.05 -29.68 -33.51
CA ASP A 334 -15.83 -30.59 -32.65
C ASP A 334 -15.36 -30.60 -31.18
N THR A 335 -14.24 -29.95 -30.88
CA THR A 335 -13.67 -29.86 -29.53
C THR A 335 -14.43 -28.86 -28.68
N LYS A 336 -14.75 -29.22 -27.43
CA LYS A 336 -15.44 -28.29 -26.53
C LYS A 336 -14.52 -27.12 -26.17
N PRO A 337 -15.04 -25.89 -26.02
CA PRO A 337 -14.22 -24.73 -25.67
C PRO A 337 -13.40 -24.91 -24.37
N GLU A 338 -13.94 -25.65 -23.41
CA GLU A 338 -13.30 -25.97 -22.12
C GLU A 338 -12.08 -26.90 -22.24
N GLU A 339 -12.00 -27.66 -23.32
CA GLU A 339 -10.88 -28.59 -23.61
C GLU A 339 -9.76 -27.91 -24.41
N LEU A 340 -10.00 -26.70 -24.94
CA LEU A 340 -9.00 -25.95 -25.68
C LEU A 340 -7.94 -25.39 -24.70
N PRO A 341 -6.66 -25.35 -25.09
CA PRO A 341 -5.57 -24.80 -24.29
C PRO A 341 -5.57 -23.26 -24.26
N VAL A 342 -6.72 -22.67 -23.96
CA VAL A 342 -6.98 -21.23 -23.88
C VAL A 342 -7.52 -20.91 -22.50
N PHE A 343 -6.74 -20.18 -21.71
CA PHE A 343 -6.99 -19.97 -20.28
C PHE A 343 -7.24 -18.49 -19.97
N ALA A 344 -8.28 -18.21 -19.21
CA ALA A 344 -8.45 -16.91 -18.56
C ALA A 344 -7.65 -16.88 -17.26
N THR A 345 -6.80 -15.87 -17.09
CA THR A 345 -5.87 -15.73 -15.95
C THR A 345 -5.89 -14.32 -15.37
N VAL A 346 -5.59 -14.22 -14.08
CA VAL A 346 -5.37 -12.95 -13.39
C VAL A 346 -4.07 -13.03 -12.59
N ALA A 347 -2.94 -12.76 -13.23
CA ALA A 347 -1.63 -12.86 -12.56
C ALA A 347 -1.46 -11.91 -11.36
N GLY A 348 -2.22 -10.80 -11.31
CA GLY A 348 -2.22 -9.89 -10.15
C GLY A 348 -3.02 -10.40 -8.94
N ARG A 349 -3.71 -11.54 -9.07
CA ARG A 349 -4.51 -12.15 -8.00
C ARG A 349 -3.72 -13.30 -7.40
N PHE A 350 -3.42 -13.17 -6.11
CA PHE A 350 -2.82 -14.26 -5.34
C PHE A 350 -3.67 -15.53 -5.41
N ASN A 351 -3.02 -16.67 -5.65
CA ASN A 351 -3.67 -17.99 -5.74
C ASN A 351 -4.82 -18.06 -6.77
N ASP A 352 -4.63 -17.41 -7.93
CA ASP A 352 -5.64 -17.40 -9.01
C ASP A 352 -5.89 -18.80 -9.59
N ALA A 353 -7.17 -19.18 -9.62
CA ALA A 353 -7.65 -20.44 -10.21
C ALA A 353 -7.35 -20.55 -11.71
N GLY A 354 -7.36 -19.41 -12.42
CA GLY A 354 -7.02 -19.36 -13.84
C GLY A 354 -5.57 -19.75 -14.10
N VAL A 355 -4.65 -19.19 -13.31
CA VAL A 355 -3.22 -19.53 -13.38
C VAL A 355 -2.97 -20.99 -13.00
N HIS A 356 -3.71 -21.59 -12.05
CA HIS A 356 -3.64 -23.03 -11.78
C HIS A 356 -4.00 -23.89 -12.99
N ARG A 357 -5.12 -23.56 -13.68
CA ARG A 357 -5.51 -24.27 -14.89
C ARG A 357 -4.46 -24.13 -16.00
N LEU A 358 -3.90 -22.93 -16.16
CA LEU A 358 -2.81 -22.71 -17.11
C LEU A 358 -1.58 -23.56 -16.77
N TYR A 359 -1.18 -23.62 -15.49
CA TYR A 359 -0.07 -24.46 -15.04
C TYR A 359 -0.29 -25.94 -15.35
N ASN A 360 -1.49 -26.47 -15.08
CA ASN A 360 -1.84 -27.84 -15.45
C ASN A 360 -1.82 -28.06 -16.98
N GLY A 361 -2.20 -27.03 -17.76
CA GLY A 361 -2.02 -27.01 -19.22
C GLY A 361 -0.56 -27.08 -19.64
N ILE A 362 0.34 -26.35 -18.96
CA ILE A 362 1.79 -26.42 -19.18
C ILE A 362 2.33 -27.83 -18.89
N CYS A 363 1.91 -28.45 -17.79
CA CYS A 363 2.28 -29.83 -17.47
C CYS A 363 1.86 -30.80 -18.59
N ALA A 364 0.66 -30.60 -19.17
CA ALA A 364 0.14 -31.46 -20.23
C ALA A 364 0.92 -31.35 -21.56
N VAL A 365 1.50 -30.19 -21.89
CA VAL A 365 2.31 -30.02 -23.11
C VAL A 365 3.77 -30.46 -22.95
N PHE A 366 4.19 -30.73 -21.71
CA PHE A 366 5.49 -31.31 -21.36
C PHE A 366 5.34 -32.66 -20.64
N PRO A 367 4.80 -33.71 -21.30
CA PRO A 367 4.48 -34.99 -20.65
C PRO A 367 5.72 -35.76 -20.15
N ASP A 368 6.89 -35.54 -20.77
CA ASP A 368 8.16 -36.16 -20.40
C ASP A 368 8.96 -35.31 -19.38
N SER A 369 8.38 -34.21 -18.90
CA SER A 369 9.01 -33.37 -17.86
C SER A 369 8.71 -33.89 -16.46
N GLN A 370 9.52 -33.49 -15.48
CA GLN A 370 9.31 -33.78 -14.06
C GLN A 370 8.21 -32.90 -13.42
N LEU A 371 7.27 -32.35 -14.19
CA LEU A 371 6.26 -31.41 -13.69
C LEU A 371 5.03 -32.15 -13.12
N GLU A 372 4.80 -32.01 -11.82
CA GLU A 372 3.62 -32.51 -11.12
C GLU A 372 2.41 -31.57 -11.27
N GLN A 373 1.22 -32.14 -11.51
CA GLN A 373 -0.01 -31.36 -11.67
C GLN A 373 -0.61 -30.92 -10.33
N LEU A 374 -1.23 -29.73 -10.30
CA LEU A 374 -2.00 -29.26 -9.15
C LEU A 374 -3.35 -29.98 -9.05
N GLN A 375 -3.75 -30.35 -7.82
CA GLN A 375 -5.08 -30.89 -7.55
C GLN A 375 -6.17 -29.82 -7.74
N SER A 376 -7.33 -30.22 -8.26
CA SER A 376 -8.40 -29.31 -8.68
C SER A 376 -9.02 -28.47 -7.54
N ASP A 377 -8.94 -28.94 -6.30
CA ASP A 377 -9.58 -28.32 -5.13
C ASP A 377 -8.72 -27.22 -4.45
N GLU A 378 -7.48 -27.01 -4.89
CA GLU A 378 -6.57 -25.98 -4.33
C GLU A 378 -6.77 -24.59 -4.96
N ALA A 379 -7.65 -24.48 -5.95
CA ALA A 379 -8.00 -23.22 -6.58
C ALA A 379 -8.99 -22.44 -5.70
N SER A 380 -8.57 -21.27 -5.22
CA SER A 380 -9.49 -20.41 -4.47
C SER A 380 -10.58 -19.86 -5.41
N GLU A 381 -11.86 -20.02 -5.06
CA GLU A 381 -13.00 -19.31 -5.68
C GLU A 381 -13.01 -17.82 -5.31
N ILE A 382 -11.91 -17.28 -4.77
CA ILE A 382 -11.85 -15.93 -4.21
C ILE A 382 -11.77 -14.91 -5.36
N SER A 383 -12.93 -14.62 -5.95
CA SER A 383 -13.09 -13.46 -6.81
C SER A 383 -13.22 -12.20 -5.94
N VAL A 384 -12.09 -11.57 -5.60
CA VAL A 384 -12.13 -10.23 -4.98
C VAL A 384 -12.36 -9.19 -6.09
N ASN A 385 -13.61 -9.03 -6.52
CA ASN A 385 -14.00 -7.82 -7.23
C ASN A 385 -14.25 -6.73 -6.18
N ILE A 386 -13.23 -5.90 -5.93
CA ILE A 386 -13.30 -4.83 -4.91
C ILE A 386 -14.43 -3.85 -5.23
N ILE A 387 -14.49 -3.38 -6.47
CA ILE A 387 -15.56 -2.50 -6.94
C ILE A 387 -16.38 -3.25 -8.00
N PRO A 388 -17.71 -3.39 -7.80
CA PRO A 388 -18.61 -3.96 -8.80
C PRO A 388 -18.54 -3.21 -10.14
N ARG A 389 -18.72 -3.92 -11.25
CA ARG A 389 -18.57 -3.35 -12.61
C ARG A 389 -19.55 -2.21 -12.89
N ASP A 390 -20.77 -2.31 -12.38
CA ASP A 390 -21.83 -1.30 -12.47
C ASP A 390 -21.53 -0.04 -11.64
N ARG A 391 -20.59 -0.11 -10.70
CA ARG A 391 -20.12 1.03 -9.91
C ARG A 391 -18.82 1.65 -10.43
N SER A 392 -18.31 1.28 -11.61
CA SER A 392 -16.98 1.73 -12.08
C SER A 392 -16.81 3.25 -12.22
N ASN A 393 -17.91 4.01 -12.37
CA ASN A 393 -17.91 5.46 -12.60
C ASN A 393 -18.32 6.28 -11.35
N TYR A 394 -18.29 5.68 -10.15
CA TYR A 394 -18.69 6.30 -8.88
C TYR A 394 -18.10 7.70 -8.64
N LEU A 395 -16.82 7.94 -8.96
CA LEU A 395 -16.20 9.27 -8.80
C LEU A 395 -16.86 10.33 -9.69
N SER A 396 -17.26 9.98 -10.91
CA SER A 396 -17.98 10.89 -11.80
C SER A 396 -19.39 11.19 -11.29
N GLU A 397 -20.07 10.18 -10.73
CA GLU A 397 -21.39 10.37 -10.09
C GLU A 397 -21.30 11.32 -8.90
N ILE A 398 -20.28 11.18 -8.06
CA ILE A 398 -20.03 12.06 -6.90
C ILE A 398 -19.72 13.49 -7.35
N ALA A 399 -18.87 13.66 -8.37
CA ALA A 399 -18.60 14.98 -8.93
C ALA A 399 -19.90 15.65 -9.44
N HIS A 400 -20.74 14.90 -10.16
CA HIS A 400 -22.03 15.40 -10.64
C HIS A 400 -23.00 15.73 -9.51
N ALA A 401 -22.98 14.97 -8.40
CA ALA A 401 -23.79 15.26 -7.22
C ALA A 401 -23.38 16.61 -6.57
N VAL A 402 -22.08 16.91 -6.49
CA VAL A 402 -21.58 18.19 -5.97
C VAL A 402 -21.94 19.35 -6.91
N GLU A 403 -21.81 19.18 -8.22
CA GLU A 403 -22.22 20.17 -9.22
C GLU A 403 -23.72 20.46 -9.15
N SER A 404 -24.54 19.40 -9.05
CA SER A 404 -26.00 19.50 -8.91
C SER A 404 -26.39 20.21 -7.63
N TYR A 405 -25.69 19.94 -6.51
CA TYR A 405 -25.91 20.63 -5.26
C TYR A 405 -25.60 22.14 -5.37
N ARG A 406 -24.49 22.52 -6.02
CA ARG A 406 -24.15 23.92 -6.27
C ARG A 406 -25.15 24.62 -7.19
N ALA A 407 -25.62 23.95 -8.24
CA ALA A 407 -26.66 24.47 -9.13
C ALA A 407 -27.99 24.69 -8.38
N ARG A 408 -28.37 23.76 -7.50
CA ARG A 408 -29.53 23.93 -6.60
C ARG A 408 -29.33 25.14 -5.67
N ALA A 409 -28.16 25.26 -5.03
CA ALA A 409 -27.84 26.38 -4.15
C ALA A 409 -27.97 27.73 -4.86
N GLN A 410 -27.44 27.83 -6.09
CA GLN A 410 -27.56 29.04 -6.92
C GLN A 410 -29.03 29.35 -7.25
N LYS A 411 -29.81 28.37 -7.72
CA LYS A 411 -31.24 28.56 -8.03
C LYS A 411 -32.03 29.02 -6.81
N GLN A 412 -31.79 28.42 -5.64
CA GLN A 412 -32.46 28.78 -4.39
C GLN A 412 -32.06 30.18 -3.91
N THR A 413 -30.80 30.56 -4.13
CA THR A 413 -30.29 31.92 -3.86
C THR A 413 -30.99 32.97 -4.72
N GLU A 414 -31.17 32.71 -6.02
CA GLU A 414 -31.90 33.60 -6.95
C GLU A 414 -33.39 33.76 -6.55
N ILE A 415 -34.04 32.66 -6.14
CA ILE A 415 -35.43 32.71 -5.64
C ILE A 415 -35.52 33.53 -4.35
N ALA A 416 -34.59 33.34 -3.41
CA ALA A 416 -34.56 34.08 -2.15
C ALA A 416 -34.36 35.59 -2.36
N ASP A 417 -33.49 35.97 -3.31
CA ASP A 417 -33.28 37.37 -3.71
C ASP A 417 -34.55 38.00 -4.28
N ALA A 418 -35.23 37.28 -5.17
CA ALA A 418 -36.46 37.74 -5.80
C ALA A 418 -37.58 37.93 -4.77
N ILE A 419 -37.75 36.99 -3.83
CA ILE A 419 -38.73 37.10 -2.74
C ILE A 419 -38.45 38.36 -1.92
N GLN A 420 -37.21 38.52 -1.44
CA GLN A 420 -36.86 39.67 -0.60
C GLN A 420 -37.03 40.99 -1.36
N SER A 421 -36.67 41.03 -2.65
CA SER A 421 -36.83 42.21 -3.49
C SER A 421 -38.30 42.60 -3.65
N LEU A 422 -39.18 41.63 -3.94
CA LEU A 422 -40.62 41.87 -4.04
C LEU A 422 -41.21 42.38 -2.71
N GLU A 423 -40.82 41.79 -1.58
CA GLU A 423 -41.25 42.23 -0.25
C GLU A 423 -40.76 43.65 0.07
N LYS A 424 -39.50 43.96 -0.26
CA LYS A 424 -38.95 45.32 -0.13
C LYS A 424 -39.69 46.32 -1.01
N SER A 425 -40.05 45.95 -2.25
CA SER A 425 -40.83 46.78 -3.16
C SER A 425 -42.24 47.06 -2.62
N VAL A 426 -42.93 46.04 -2.10
CA VAL A 426 -44.24 46.20 -1.46
C VAL A 426 -44.14 47.17 -0.27
N ASN A 427 -43.12 47.02 0.56
CA ASN A 427 -42.89 47.93 1.70
C ASN A 427 -42.54 49.36 1.26
N ALA A 428 -41.80 49.53 0.17
CA ALA A 428 -41.40 50.84 -0.36
C ALA A 428 -42.56 51.61 -1.01
N LEU A 429 -43.58 50.92 -1.52
CA LEU A 429 -44.77 51.53 -2.11
C LEU A 429 -45.68 52.20 -1.08
N ASP A 430 -45.46 52.01 0.23
CA ASP A 430 -46.21 52.55 1.37
C ASP A 430 -47.75 52.36 1.29
N VAL A 431 -48.18 51.41 0.45
CA VAL A 431 -49.58 51.10 0.18
C VAL A 431 -49.73 49.58 0.28
N ARG A 432 -50.35 49.11 1.37
CA ARG A 432 -50.60 47.69 1.63
C ARG A 432 -51.77 47.10 0.83
N SER A 433 -52.47 47.93 0.04
CA SER A 433 -53.71 47.57 -0.66
C SER A 433 -53.79 48.26 -2.02
N GLY A 434 -53.93 47.50 -3.10
CA GLY A 434 -53.96 47.97 -4.48
C GLY A 434 -53.41 46.92 -5.44
N GLU A 435 -53.85 46.93 -6.70
CA GLU A 435 -53.60 45.87 -7.69
C GLU A 435 -52.11 45.51 -7.85
N ILE A 436 -51.22 46.51 -7.81
CA ILE A 436 -49.76 46.32 -7.91
C ILE A 436 -49.20 45.64 -6.64
N ALA A 437 -49.59 46.08 -5.45
CA ALA A 437 -49.11 45.51 -4.19
C ALA A 437 -49.59 44.06 -4.02
N GLU A 438 -50.85 43.78 -4.35
CA GLU A 438 -51.43 42.44 -4.33
C GLU A 438 -50.74 41.51 -5.35
N GLY A 439 -50.44 42.02 -6.56
CA GLY A 439 -49.69 41.27 -7.57
C GLY A 439 -48.28 40.90 -7.12
N LEU A 440 -47.54 41.84 -6.52
CA LEU A 440 -46.21 41.60 -5.97
C LEU A 440 -46.23 40.61 -4.80
N GLN A 441 -47.18 40.76 -3.87
CA GLN A 441 -47.36 39.84 -2.74
C GLN A 441 -47.71 38.43 -3.21
N LYS A 442 -48.63 38.31 -4.16
CA LYS A 442 -48.99 37.02 -4.77
C LYS A 442 -47.76 36.37 -5.40
N ARG A 443 -46.97 37.11 -6.17
CA ARG A 443 -45.75 36.58 -6.80
C ARG A 443 -44.71 36.15 -5.76
N ALA A 444 -44.53 36.93 -4.69
CA ALA A 444 -43.64 36.56 -3.59
C ALA A 444 -44.12 35.27 -2.90
N GLY A 445 -45.43 35.09 -2.71
CA GLY A 445 -46.04 33.85 -2.20
C GLY A 445 -45.75 32.64 -3.09
N GLU A 446 -45.98 32.76 -4.40
CA GLU A 446 -45.68 31.70 -5.39
C GLU A 446 -44.19 31.30 -5.39
N LEU A 447 -43.29 32.26 -5.19
CA LEU A 447 -41.85 32.00 -5.12
C LEU A 447 -41.45 31.34 -3.79
N LYS A 448 -42.11 31.68 -2.67
CA LYS A 448 -41.89 31.02 -1.38
C LYS A 448 -42.21 29.53 -1.43
N GLU A 449 -43.24 29.14 -2.18
CA GLU A 449 -43.58 27.72 -2.39
C GLU A 449 -42.51 26.94 -3.18
N GLN A 450 -41.66 27.65 -3.93
CA GLN A 450 -40.54 27.07 -4.69
C GLN A 450 -39.21 27.08 -3.91
N LEU A 451 -39.18 27.79 -2.78
CA LEU A 451 -38.03 27.85 -1.90
C LEU A 451 -38.00 26.63 -0.98
N ASP A 452 -36.82 26.10 -0.72
CA ASP A 452 -36.62 25.04 0.27
C ASP A 452 -37.15 25.48 1.64
N HIS A 453 -37.98 24.65 2.26
CA HIS A 453 -38.62 24.94 3.53
C HIS A 453 -37.61 25.28 4.64
N HIS A 454 -36.52 24.51 4.75
CA HIS A 454 -35.51 24.74 5.77
C HIS A 454 -34.68 26.00 5.50
N LEU A 455 -34.46 26.33 4.23
CA LEU A 455 -33.85 27.61 3.88
C LEU A 455 -34.78 28.77 4.29
N LEU A 456 -36.09 28.67 4.03
CA LEU A 456 -37.04 29.71 4.42
C LEU A 456 -37.07 29.92 5.94
N GLU A 457 -37.11 28.83 6.71
CA GLU A 457 -37.00 28.85 8.17
C GLU A 457 -35.71 29.54 8.63
N PHE A 458 -34.57 29.18 8.02
CA PHE A 458 -33.28 29.81 8.32
C PHE A 458 -33.29 31.31 8.02
N LEU A 459 -33.75 31.73 6.84
CA LEU A 459 -33.74 33.14 6.41
C LEU A 459 -34.64 34.01 7.29
N GLN A 460 -35.81 33.51 7.67
CA GLN A 460 -36.75 34.21 8.56
C GLN A 460 -36.26 34.21 10.02
N GLY A 461 -35.66 33.11 10.47
CA GLY A 461 -35.12 32.95 11.82
C GLY A 461 -33.75 33.59 12.05
N TYR A 462 -33.05 33.96 10.97
CA TYR A 462 -31.68 34.48 11.02
C TYR A 462 -31.47 35.65 12.01
N PRO A 463 -32.37 36.66 12.12
CA PRO A 463 -32.21 37.74 13.08
C PRO A 463 -32.18 37.25 14.54
N GLU A 464 -32.96 36.21 14.87
CA GLU A 464 -33.01 35.66 16.23
C GLU A 464 -31.84 34.70 16.48
N LEU A 465 -31.47 33.92 15.47
CA LEU A 465 -30.25 33.11 15.48
C LEU A 465 -29.01 33.99 15.75
N LYS A 466 -28.91 35.14 15.08
CA LYS A 466 -27.83 36.10 15.29
C LYS A 466 -27.76 36.60 16.73
N LYS A 467 -28.89 37.00 17.33
CA LYS A 467 -28.92 37.38 18.76
C LYS A 467 -28.48 36.24 19.67
N THR A 468 -28.85 35.01 19.35
CA THR A 468 -28.46 33.82 20.12
C THR A 468 -26.94 33.63 20.12
N TYR A 469 -26.29 33.80 18.96
CA TYR A 469 -24.84 33.73 18.83
C TYR A 469 -24.10 34.99 19.34
N GLU A 470 -24.81 36.10 19.55
CA GLU A 470 -24.31 37.31 20.23
C GLU A 470 -24.47 37.25 21.76
N SER A 471 -25.10 36.19 22.31
CA SER A 471 -25.21 35.98 23.76
C SER A 471 -23.91 35.47 24.37
N GLU A 472 -23.79 35.48 25.71
CA GLU A 472 -22.59 34.97 26.40
C GLU A 472 -22.48 33.44 26.33
N THR A 473 -23.61 32.72 26.29
CA THR A 473 -23.66 31.26 26.41
C THR A 473 -24.60 30.63 25.38
N TYR A 474 -24.18 29.51 24.81
CA TYR A 474 -25.00 28.70 23.91
C TYR A 474 -25.28 27.33 24.51
N THR A 475 -26.51 26.85 24.40
CA THR A 475 -26.89 25.50 24.85
C THR A 475 -27.30 24.66 23.65
N TYR A 476 -26.68 23.49 23.50
CA TYR A 476 -26.97 22.54 22.42
C TYR A 476 -27.09 21.12 22.96
N LYS A 477 -27.77 20.25 22.21
CA LYS A 477 -27.99 18.86 22.58
C LYS A 477 -27.01 17.93 21.87
N VAL A 478 -26.32 17.08 22.61
CA VAL A 478 -25.48 15.99 22.08
C VAL A 478 -25.94 14.69 22.71
N ARG A 479 -26.43 13.73 21.91
CA ARG A 479 -26.87 12.40 22.38
C ARG A 479 -27.79 12.49 23.61
N ASN A 480 -28.78 13.39 23.57
CA ASN A 480 -29.74 13.71 24.65
C ASN A 480 -29.17 14.40 25.91
N LYS A 481 -27.91 14.83 25.92
CA LYS A 481 -27.35 15.69 26.97
C LYS A 481 -27.34 17.15 26.53
N GLU A 482 -27.80 18.04 27.39
CA GLU A 482 -27.67 19.48 27.18
C GLU A 482 -26.27 19.94 27.61
N ILE A 483 -25.56 20.58 26.69
CA ILE A 483 -24.24 21.14 26.91
C ILE A 483 -24.36 22.65 26.76
N THR A 484 -24.11 23.37 27.85
CA THR A 484 -24.04 24.84 27.85
C THR A 484 -22.59 25.26 27.85
N GLN A 485 -22.19 26.08 26.87
CA GLN A 485 -20.83 26.58 26.74
C GLN A 485 -20.82 28.10 26.59
N ARG A 486 -19.82 28.76 27.17
CA ARG A 486 -19.55 30.18 26.92
C ARG A 486 -19.01 30.37 25.50
N ILE A 487 -19.66 31.24 24.74
CA ILE A 487 -19.35 31.51 23.32
C ILE A 487 -18.73 32.88 23.07
N GLN A 488 -18.52 33.68 24.12
CA GLN A 488 -17.78 34.94 24.05
C GLN A 488 -16.50 34.90 24.88
N HIS A 489 -15.44 35.44 24.31
CA HIS A 489 -14.15 35.60 24.96
C HIS A 489 -13.82 37.09 25.10
N THR A 490 -13.57 37.54 26.33
CA THR A 490 -13.15 38.92 26.59
C THR A 490 -11.63 39.04 26.39
N SER A 491 -11.19 39.87 25.46
CA SER A 491 -9.77 40.13 25.23
C SER A 491 -9.14 40.95 26.36
N LEU A 492 -7.80 41.02 26.41
CA LEU A 492 -7.07 41.88 27.36
C LEU A 492 -7.49 43.36 27.28
N SER A 493 -7.96 43.81 26.13
CA SER A 493 -8.45 45.19 25.91
C SER A 493 -9.94 45.38 26.28
N GLY A 494 -10.60 44.34 26.80
CA GLY A 494 -12.03 44.37 27.15
C GLY A 494 -13.00 44.16 25.99
N LEU A 495 -12.52 43.81 24.78
CA LEU A 495 -13.40 43.51 23.64
C LEU A 495 -14.03 42.14 23.81
N GLN A 496 -15.34 42.04 23.59
CA GLN A 496 -16.02 40.75 23.49
C GLN A 496 -15.83 40.18 22.08
N ILE A 497 -15.14 39.05 21.99
CA ILE A 497 -14.87 38.34 20.73
C ILE A 497 -15.77 37.10 20.68
N PRO A 498 -16.70 37.00 19.71
CA PRO A 498 -17.50 35.81 19.55
C PRO A 498 -16.65 34.66 19.03
N ARG A 499 -16.89 33.44 19.52
CA ARG A 499 -16.24 32.23 19.01
C ARG A 499 -16.65 31.88 17.58
N VAL A 500 -17.90 32.20 17.23
CA VAL A 500 -18.44 32.04 15.88
C VAL A 500 -19.09 33.36 15.49
N ALA A 501 -18.57 34.02 14.46
CA ALA A 501 -19.10 35.27 13.95
C ALA A 501 -20.04 35.01 12.77
N LEU A 502 -21.25 35.56 12.83
CA LEU A 502 -22.25 35.42 11.77
C LEU A 502 -22.15 36.56 10.75
N PRO A 503 -22.49 36.32 9.47
CA PRO A 503 -22.60 37.38 8.46
C PRO A 503 -23.42 38.59 8.94
N SER A 504 -22.90 39.79 8.72
CA SER A 504 -23.59 41.04 9.12
C SER A 504 -24.71 41.45 8.16
N THR A 505 -24.79 40.81 6.99
CA THR A 505 -25.75 41.09 5.93
C THR A 505 -27.18 40.78 6.33
N ARG A 506 -28.11 41.47 5.67
CA ARG A 506 -29.56 41.17 5.69
C ARG A 506 -30.04 40.67 4.32
N ASN A 507 -29.16 40.57 3.35
CA ASN A 507 -29.50 40.17 2.00
C ASN A 507 -29.80 38.67 1.96
N TRP A 508 -31.00 38.29 1.51
CA TRP A 508 -31.40 36.89 1.47
C TRP A 508 -30.60 36.07 0.46
N SER A 509 -30.08 36.67 -0.61
CA SER A 509 -29.18 35.94 -1.52
C SER A 509 -27.87 35.56 -0.84
N GLU A 510 -27.20 36.50 -0.17
CA GLU A 510 -25.96 36.22 0.56
C GLU A 510 -26.17 35.20 1.69
N LEU A 511 -27.28 35.31 2.43
CA LEU A 511 -27.62 34.36 3.50
C LEU A 511 -27.96 32.97 2.95
N ALA A 512 -28.65 32.87 1.82
CA ALA A 512 -28.94 31.59 1.17
C ALA A 512 -27.67 30.92 0.64
N SER A 513 -26.77 31.69 0.02
CA SER A 513 -25.47 31.18 -0.40
C SER A 513 -24.65 30.68 0.79
N PHE A 514 -24.62 31.45 1.89
CA PHE A 514 -23.96 31.04 3.14
C PHE A 514 -24.56 29.73 3.70
N TYR A 515 -25.89 29.64 3.78
CA TYR A 515 -26.60 28.45 4.27
C TYR A 515 -26.23 27.19 3.49
N TYR A 516 -26.14 27.27 2.16
CA TYR A 516 -25.84 26.10 1.34
C TYR A 516 -24.35 25.77 1.25
N LEU A 517 -23.45 26.75 1.24
CA LEU A 517 -22.03 26.53 0.89
C LEU A 517 -21.09 26.55 2.10
N GLU A 518 -21.42 27.32 3.14
CA GLU A 518 -20.47 27.68 4.21
C GLU A 518 -21.06 27.67 5.62
N ASN A 519 -22.23 27.04 5.79
CA ASN A 519 -23.08 27.11 6.98
C ASN A 519 -22.34 27.05 8.33
N LEU A 520 -23.05 27.44 9.40
CA LEU A 520 -22.54 27.41 10.77
C LEU A 520 -21.87 26.08 11.11
N PRO A 521 -20.76 26.07 11.88
CA PRO A 521 -20.12 24.84 12.33
C PRO A 521 -21.15 23.87 12.95
N GLY A 522 -21.00 22.58 12.68
CA GLY A 522 -21.96 21.55 13.10
C GLY A 522 -23.24 21.48 12.26
N ASN A 523 -23.36 22.26 11.18
CA ASN A 523 -24.47 22.20 10.25
C ASN A 523 -23.97 21.88 8.84
N TYR A 524 -24.76 21.12 8.09
CA TYR A 524 -24.45 20.77 6.69
C TYR A 524 -24.29 22.06 5.84
N PRO A 525 -23.28 22.13 4.94
CA PRO A 525 -22.35 21.06 4.51
C PRO A 525 -21.06 20.95 5.35
N PHE A 526 -21.05 21.46 6.58
CA PHE A 526 -19.95 21.35 7.55
C PHE A 526 -18.63 22.02 7.14
N THR A 527 -18.66 22.94 6.17
CA THR A 527 -17.48 23.67 5.68
C THR A 527 -16.69 24.33 6.81
N ALA A 528 -17.38 24.90 7.81
CA ALA A 528 -16.75 25.57 8.96
C ALA A 528 -16.41 24.61 10.13
N GLY A 529 -16.67 23.30 9.99
CA GLY A 529 -16.40 22.26 10.97
C GLY A 529 -17.61 21.35 11.25
N VAL A 530 -17.33 20.11 11.62
CA VAL A 530 -18.35 19.08 11.92
C VAL A 530 -19.01 19.23 13.30
N PHE A 531 -18.43 20.06 14.18
CA PHE A 531 -18.96 20.33 15.51
C PHE A 531 -19.37 21.80 15.66
N PRO A 532 -20.43 22.11 16.42
CA PRO A 532 -20.85 23.50 16.67
C PRO A 532 -19.77 24.38 17.29
N PHE A 533 -18.99 23.81 18.22
CA PHE A 533 -17.88 24.49 18.87
C PHE A 533 -16.74 23.50 19.12
N ARG A 534 -15.52 24.02 19.24
CA ARG A 534 -14.36 23.22 19.69
C ARG A 534 -14.57 22.82 21.16
N LYS A 535 -14.13 21.60 21.52
CA LYS A 535 -14.08 21.17 22.93
C LYS A 535 -13.19 22.12 23.74
N GLN A 536 -13.60 22.42 24.98
CA GLN A 536 -12.83 23.28 25.89
C GLN A 536 -11.77 22.50 26.68
N ASP A 537 -12.03 21.22 26.96
CA ASP A 537 -11.26 20.43 27.93
C ASP A 537 -10.32 19.40 27.27
N GLU A 538 -10.24 19.38 25.93
CA GLU A 538 -9.38 18.46 25.18
C GLU A 538 -8.55 19.25 24.16
N ASP A 539 -7.25 19.41 24.42
CA ASP A 539 -6.30 19.89 23.41
C ASP A 539 -6.23 18.84 22.26
N PRO A 540 -6.25 19.25 20.98
CA PRO A 540 -6.06 18.34 19.85
C PRO A 540 -4.68 17.70 19.78
N THR A 541 -3.70 18.18 20.56
CA THR A 541 -2.32 17.70 20.55
C THR A 541 -2.28 16.19 20.75
N ARG A 542 -1.63 15.52 19.80
CA ARG A 542 -1.39 14.08 19.82
C ARG A 542 0.08 13.86 19.46
N MET A 543 0.90 13.55 20.46
CA MET A 543 2.35 13.49 20.29
C MET A 543 2.75 12.14 19.67
N PHE A 544 3.48 12.23 18.55
CA PHE A 544 4.04 11.08 17.82
C PHE A 544 5.28 10.56 18.55
N ALA A 545 5.29 9.27 18.93
CA ALA A 545 6.40 8.65 19.62
C ALA A 545 6.58 7.17 19.25
N GLY A 546 7.83 6.75 19.26
CA GLY A 546 8.28 5.38 18.99
C GLY A 546 9.79 5.37 18.84
N GLU A 547 10.48 4.73 19.77
CA GLU A 547 11.93 4.55 19.72
C GLU A 547 12.35 3.33 20.55
N GLY A 548 13.26 2.52 20.00
CA GLY A 548 13.80 1.34 20.67
C GLY A 548 12.73 0.27 20.92
N GLY A 549 12.78 -0.35 22.10
CA GLY A 549 11.83 -1.36 22.54
C GLY A 549 10.54 -0.79 23.14
N PRO A 550 9.55 -1.66 23.41
CA PRO A 550 8.26 -1.30 23.98
C PRO A 550 8.35 -0.47 25.26
N GLU A 551 9.20 -0.87 26.23
CA GLU A 551 9.34 -0.21 27.52
C GLU A 551 9.87 1.22 27.38
N ARG A 552 10.86 1.42 26.51
CA ARG A 552 11.40 2.77 26.25
C ARG A 552 10.34 3.69 25.66
N THR A 553 9.55 3.18 24.72
CA THR A 553 8.44 3.95 24.13
C THR A 553 7.31 4.15 25.14
N ASN A 554 7.03 3.17 26.01
CA ASN A 554 6.06 3.30 27.10
C ASN A 554 6.49 4.40 28.09
N GLN A 555 7.75 4.43 28.53
CA GLN A 555 8.31 5.52 29.34
C GLN A 555 8.14 6.88 28.66
N ARG A 556 8.36 6.95 27.35
CA ARG A 556 8.15 8.17 26.56
C ARG A 556 6.68 8.59 26.53
N PHE A 557 5.74 7.66 26.38
CA PHE A 557 4.30 7.96 26.46
C PHE A 557 3.91 8.53 27.82
N HIS A 558 4.35 7.88 28.91
CA HIS A 558 4.07 8.37 30.27
C HIS A 558 4.64 9.77 30.52
N TYR A 559 5.87 10.02 30.06
CA TYR A 559 6.49 11.35 30.13
C TYR A 559 5.75 12.43 29.33
N LEU A 560 5.26 12.09 28.14
CA LEU A 560 4.49 13.02 27.30
C LEU A 560 3.15 13.34 27.94
N CYS A 561 2.44 12.32 28.44
CA CYS A 561 1.16 12.51 29.11
C CYS A 561 1.30 13.22 30.47
N SER A 562 2.41 13.06 31.21
CA SER A 562 2.60 13.73 32.49
C SER A 562 2.73 15.26 32.37
N ARG A 563 3.13 15.77 31.19
CA ARG A 563 3.23 17.22 30.94
C ARG A 563 1.86 17.86 30.72
N ASP A 564 0.99 17.20 29.97
CA ASP A 564 -0.40 17.64 29.74
C ASP A 564 -1.26 17.54 31.02
N GLN A 565 -0.82 16.72 31.97
CA GLN A 565 -1.46 16.52 33.29
C GLN A 565 -1.20 17.65 34.29
N ALA A 566 -0.14 18.44 34.14
CA ALA A 566 0.19 19.50 35.10
C ALA A 566 -0.78 20.69 35.05
N ASP A 567 -1.44 20.90 33.90
CA ASP A 567 -2.28 22.07 33.63
C ASP A 567 -3.78 21.73 33.41
N SER A 568 -4.22 20.48 33.63
CA SER A 568 -5.62 20.05 33.38
C SER A 568 -6.29 19.31 34.55
N GLU A 569 -7.58 19.58 34.79
CA GLU A 569 -8.40 18.91 35.82
C GLU A 569 -8.73 17.44 35.46
N HIS A 570 -8.59 17.06 34.18
CA HIS A 570 -8.86 15.72 33.65
C HIS A 570 -7.75 15.25 32.69
N PRO A 571 -6.80 14.41 33.14
CA PRO A 571 -5.76 13.83 32.30
C PRO A 571 -6.33 13.09 31.08
N VAL A 572 -5.99 13.52 29.86
CA VAL A 572 -6.36 12.82 28.63
C VAL A 572 -5.11 12.17 28.03
N ALA A 573 -5.13 10.85 27.80
CA ALA A 573 -4.03 10.11 27.19
C ALA A 573 -4.27 9.92 25.69
N ARG A 574 -3.65 10.75 24.85
CA ARG A 574 -3.75 10.66 23.38
C ARG A 574 -2.44 10.18 22.78
N LEU A 575 -2.27 8.87 22.70
CA LEU A 575 -1.04 8.25 22.23
C LEU A 575 -1.00 8.22 20.69
N SER A 576 0.17 8.41 20.10
CA SER A 576 0.39 8.16 18.67
C SER A 576 1.67 7.37 18.48
N THR A 577 1.53 6.13 18.02
CA THR A 577 2.60 5.14 17.94
C THR A 577 3.24 5.12 16.56
N ALA A 578 4.56 5.26 16.53
CA ALA A 578 5.41 5.08 15.36
C ALA A 578 6.13 3.74 15.46
N PHE A 579 5.98 2.85 14.47
CA PHE A 579 6.64 1.54 14.46
C PHE A 579 7.96 1.59 13.69
N ASP A 580 8.93 0.77 14.09
CA ASP A 580 10.19 0.64 13.38
C ASP A 580 9.98 0.02 11.98
N SER A 581 10.98 0.15 11.11
CA SER A 581 10.86 -0.37 9.74
C SER A 581 10.68 -1.90 9.68
N VAL A 582 11.14 -2.64 10.69
CA VAL A 582 10.97 -4.10 10.75
C VAL A 582 9.48 -4.44 10.96
N THR A 583 8.87 -3.84 11.98
CA THR A 583 7.43 -4.00 12.29
C THR A 583 6.55 -3.43 11.17
N LEU A 584 6.92 -2.31 10.55
CA LEU A 584 6.16 -1.70 9.44
C LEU A 584 6.02 -2.64 8.22
N TYR A 585 6.97 -3.56 8.03
CA TYR A 585 6.95 -4.56 6.96
C TYR A 585 6.48 -5.94 7.43
N GLY A 586 6.04 -6.08 8.68
CA GLY A 586 5.49 -7.33 9.20
C GLY A 586 6.53 -8.43 9.38
N GLU A 587 7.80 -8.05 9.57
CA GLU A 587 8.90 -8.96 9.78
C GLU A 587 9.22 -9.09 11.28
N ASP A 588 9.78 -10.23 11.68
CA ASP A 588 10.34 -10.41 13.01
C ASP A 588 11.79 -9.86 13.08
N PRO A 589 12.25 -9.38 14.25
CA PRO A 589 13.65 -9.05 14.48
C PRO A 589 14.59 -10.22 14.18
N ASP A 590 15.69 -9.96 13.47
CA ASP A 590 16.71 -10.95 13.10
C ASP A 590 18.12 -10.41 13.39
N ARG A 591 19.08 -11.31 13.60
CA ARG A 591 20.52 -11.01 13.70
C ARG A 591 21.14 -10.65 12.36
N ARG A 592 20.47 -10.94 11.24
CA ARG A 592 20.92 -10.55 9.90
C ARG A 592 21.15 -9.03 9.86
N PRO A 593 22.33 -8.53 9.46
CA PRO A 593 22.68 -7.11 9.65
C PRO A 593 21.71 -6.11 9.00
N ASP A 594 21.11 -6.46 7.86
CA ASP A 594 20.16 -5.62 7.14
C ASP A 594 18.77 -5.51 7.79
N ILE A 595 18.48 -6.36 8.79
CA ILE A 595 17.35 -6.27 9.72
C ILE A 595 17.84 -5.70 11.06
N TYR A 596 18.91 -6.26 11.64
CA TYR A 596 19.40 -5.92 12.96
C TYR A 596 19.66 -4.42 13.14
N GLY A 597 20.34 -3.79 12.18
CA GLY A 597 20.64 -2.35 12.20
C GLY A 597 19.41 -1.44 12.11
N LYS A 598 18.20 -2.00 11.96
CA LYS A 598 16.95 -1.25 11.84
C LYS A 598 15.97 -1.47 13.00
N ILE A 599 16.24 -2.46 13.86
CA ILE A 599 15.37 -2.78 15.00
C ILE A 599 15.32 -1.58 15.95
N GLY A 600 14.12 -1.08 16.23
CA GLY A 600 13.90 0.06 17.14
C GLY A 600 14.39 1.42 16.62
N ASN A 601 14.87 1.47 15.37
CA ASN A 601 15.24 2.72 14.71
C ASN A 601 14.03 3.35 14.04
N SER A 602 13.88 4.68 14.19
CA SER A 602 12.76 5.46 13.65
C SER A 602 11.35 5.02 14.10
N GLY A 603 11.26 4.18 15.12
CA GLY A 603 10.01 3.69 15.68
C GLY A 603 10.22 2.61 16.75
N VAL A 604 9.14 2.13 17.35
CA VAL A 604 9.16 1.02 18.32
C VAL A 604 9.12 -0.33 17.61
N SER A 605 9.90 -1.30 18.10
CA SER A 605 9.86 -2.69 17.64
C SER A 605 8.79 -3.49 18.40
N VAL A 606 7.82 -4.08 17.70
CA VAL A 606 6.68 -4.79 18.32
C VAL A 606 6.41 -6.11 17.58
N PRO A 607 7.22 -7.16 17.79
CA PRO A 607 7.03 -8.45 17.12
C PRO A 607 5.96 -9.32 17.76
N THR A 608 5.69 -9.18 19.06
CA THR A 608 4.77 -10.07 19.78
C THR A 608 3.63 -9.33 20.49
N LEU A 609 2.61 -10.09 20.90
CA LEU A 609 1.54 -9.58 21.75
C LEU A 609 2.07 -9.03 23.09
N ASP A 610 3.08 -9.66 23.70
CA ASP A 610 3.65 -9.20 24.96
C ASP A 610 4.37 -7.86 24.81
N ASP A 611 4.99 -7.61 23.66
CA ASP A 611 5.56 -6.31 23.32
C ASP A 611 4.47 -5.24 23.19
N CYS A 612 3.34 -5.58 22.59
CA CYS A 612 2.18 -4.70 22.53
C CYS A 612 1.61 -4.41 23.93
N LYS A 613 1.60 -5.40 24.84
CA LYS A 613 1.19 -5.22 26.24
C LYS A 613 2.11 -4.27 26.99
N ARG A 614 3.43 -4.48 26.92
CA ARG A 614 4.44 -3.58 27.52
C ARG A 614 4.35 -2.16 26.98
N LEU A 615 4.10 -2.02 25.67
CA LEU A 615 4.00 -0.72 25.02
C LEU A 615 2.88 0.15 25.63
N TYR A 616 1.73 -0.46 25.92
CA TYR A 616 0.54 0.23 26.40
C TYR A 616 0.22 0.01 27.89
N SER A 617 1.11 -0.64 28.65
CA SER A 617 0.92 -0.85 30.08
C SER A 617 0.84 0.48 30.85
N GLY A 618 0.05 0.51 31.91
CA GLY A 618 -0.21 1.73 32.68
C GLY A 618 -1.20 2.70 32.04
N PHE A 619 -1.73 2.42 30.84
CA PHE A 619 -2.82 3.17 30.22
C PHE A 619 -4.06 2.30 30.10
N ASP A 620 -5.18 2.72 30.71
CA ASP A 620 -6.47 2.06 30.53
C ASP A 620 -7.00 2.29 29.11
N LEU A 621 -6.87 1.29 28.23
CA LEU A 621 -7.27 1.37 26.82
C LEU A 621 -8.79 1.45 26.61
N THR A 622 -9.58 1.13 27.62
CA THR A 622 -11.05 1.26 27.61
C THR A 622 -11.58 2.51 28.28
N SER A 623 -10.69 3.32 28.88
CA SER A 623 -11.07 4.60 29.46
C SER A 623 -11.60 5.56 28.37
N PRO A 624 -12.68 6.31 28.64
CA PRO A 624 -13.11 7.37 27.75
C PRO A 624 -12.07 8.50 27.64
N LEU A 625 -11.05 8.56 28.50
CA LEU A 625 -9.98 9.56 28.46
C LEU A 625 -8.72 9.06 27.75
N THR A 626 -8.69 7.81 27.28
CA THR A 626 -7.56 7.22 26.57
C THR A 626 -7.92 7.00 25.10
N SER A 627 -7.02 7.32 24.19
CA SER A 627 -7.16 7.00 22.76
C SER A 627 -5.80 6.78 22.12
N VAL A 628 -5.62 5.61 21.49
CA VAL A 628 -4.35 5.24 20.83
C VAL A 628 -4.49 5.34 19.31
N SER A 629 -3.57 6.05 18.67
CA SER A 629 -3.41 6.08 17.22
C SER A 629 -2.18 5.25 16.84
N MET A 630 -2.31 4.36 15.87
CA MET A 630 -1.24 3.48 15.38
C MET A 630 -0.98 3.73 13.90
N THR A 631 0.21 4.23 13.57
CA THR A 631 0.62 4.49 12.17
C THR A 631 1.24 3.23 11.58
N ILE A 632 0.37 2.31 11.15
CA ILE A 632 0.72 1.01 10.55
C ILE A 632 -0.22 0.74 9.37
N ASN A 633 0.28 0.10 8.30
CA ASN A 633 -0.49 -0.15 7.09
C ASN A 633 -0.45 -1.61 6.64
N GLY A 634 0.65 -2.09 6.06
CA GLY A 634 0.77 -3.46 5.54
C GLY A 634 0.31 -4.55 6.52
N PRO A 635 0.95 -4.67 7.70
CA PRO A 635 0.56 -5.64 8.73
C PRO A 635 -0.47 -5.07 9.72
N ALA A 636 -1.21 -4.02 9.36
CA ALA A 636 -2.18 -3.37 10.25
C ALA A 636 -3.21 -4.34 10.87
N PRO A 637 -3.79 -5.32 10.15
CA PRO A 637 -4.70 -6.30 10.75
C PRO A 637 -4.06 -7.11 11.89
N ALA A 638 -2.78 -7.49 11.75
CA ALA A 638 -2.05 -8.24 12.78
C ALA A 638 -1.78 -7.38 14.02
N ILE A 639 -1.27 -6.16 13.83
CA ILE A 639 -1.04 -5.21 14.94
C ILE A 639 -2.35 -4.81 15.63
N LEU A 640 -3.43 -4.65 14.88
CA LEU A 640 -4.76 -4.38 15.43
C LEU A 640 -5.27 -5.56 16.28
N ALA A 641 -5.04 -6.79 15.85
CA ALA A 641 -5.37 -7.97 16.64
C ALA A 641 -4.55 -8.02 17.94
N MET A 642 -3.25 -7.69 17.90
CA MET A 642 -2.43 -7.56 19.11
C MET A 642 -2.98 -6.48 20.04
N PHE A 643 -3.29 -5.30 19.51
CA PHE A 643 -3.85 -4.19 20.29
C PHE A 643 -5.18 -4.54 20.99
N PHE A 644 -6.12 -5.18 20.27
CA PHE A 644 -7.37 -5.60 20.90
C PHE A 644 -7.16 -6.67 21.96
N ASN A 645 -6.26 -7.64 21.72
CA ASN A 645 -5.93 -8.63 22.75
C ASN A 645 -5.27 -7.97 23.97
N THR A 646 -4.41 -6.97 23.79
CA THR A 646 -3.85 -6.17 24.88
C THR A 646 -4.95 -5.49 25.70
N ALA A 647 -5.93 -4.83 25.05
CA ALA A 647 -7.05 -4.20 25.75
C ALA A 647 -7.96 -5.21 26.48
N ILE A 648 -8.19 -6.38 25.87
CA ILE A 648 -8.99 -7.46 26.48
C ILE A 648 -8.25 -8.00 27.71
N ASP A 649 -6.96 -8.30 27.58
CA ASP A 649 -6.15 -8.85 28.65
C ASP A 649 -6.01 -7.84 29.81
N GLN A 650 -5.93 -6.54 29.54
CA GLN A 650 -6.02 -5.49 30.58
C GLN A 650 -7.33 -5.61 31.39
N ASN A 651 -8.47 -5.83 30.74
CA ASN A 651 -9.75 -5.96 31.45
C ASN A 651 -9.93 -7.32 32.13
N VAL A 652 -9.32 -8.38 31.61
CA VAL A 652 -9.19 -9.66 32.33
C VAL A 652 -8.36 -9.46 33.61
N GLU A 653 -7.26 -8.71 33.53
CA GLU A 653 -6.43 -8.37 34.68
C GLU A 653 -7.23 -7.59 35.74
N LYS A 654 -7.98 -6.56 35.33
CA LYS A 654 -8.87 -5.80 36.23
C LYS A 654 -9.92 -6.70 36.88
N TYR A 655 -10.51 -7.63 36.11
CA TYR A 655 -11.44 -8.62 36.65
C TYR A 655 -10.78 -9.52 37.69
N LEU A 656 -9.61 -10.10 37.40
CA LEU A 656 -8.86 -10.94 38.35
C LEU A 656 -8.49 -10.16 39.62
N ARG A 657 -8.05 -8.89 39.50
CA ARG A 657 -7.81 -7.99 40.63
C ARG A 657 -9.08 -7.80 41.47
N SER A 658 -10.22 -7.53 40.84
CA SER A 658 -11.51 -7.36 41.54
C SER A 658 -11.98 -8.61 42.31
N GLN A 659 -11.56 -9.80 41.87
CA GLN A 659 -11.88 -11.07 42.51
C GLN A 659 -10.79 -11.52 43.52
N GLY A 660 -9.70 -10.76 43.67
CA GLY A 660 -8.57 -11.16 44.50
C GLY A 660 -7.75 -12.34 43.96
N ARG A 661 -7.90 -12.69 42.67
CA ARG A 661 -7.31 -13.87 42.01
C ARG A 661 -6.09 -13.54 41.13
N LEU A 662 -5.59 -12.30 41.16
CA LEU A 662 -4.45 -11.90 40.32
C LEU A 662 -3.18 -12.68 40.67
N ASN A 663 -2.90 -12.91 41.96
CA ASN A 663 -1.70 -13.63 42.37
C ASN A 663 -1.70 -15.09 41.88
N ASP A 664 -2.84 -15.77 41.94
CA ASP A 664 -3.01 -17.13 41.42
C ASP A 664 -2.74 -17.18 39.91
N ALA A 665 -3.18 -16.17 39.17
CA ALA A 665 -2.92 -16.05 37.73
C ALA A 665 -1.43 -15.81 37.45
N LEU A 666 -0.77 -14.93 38.22
CA LEU A 666 0.68 -14.70 38.09
C LEU A 666 1.50 -15.95 38.42
N GLU A 667 1.09 -16.74 39.42
CA GLU A 667 1.72 -18.02 39.74
C GLU A 667 1.51 -19.06 38.63
N THR A 668 0.31 -19.12 38.04
CA THR A 668 0.02 -19.95 36.86
C THR A 668 0.92 -19.60 35.68
N ILE A 669 1.14 -18.30 35.42
CA ILE A 669 2.05 -17.83 34.37
C ILE A 669 3.48 -18.28 34.67
N ARG A 670 3.97 -18.04 35.89
CA ARG A 670 5.34 -18.46 36.27
C ARG A 670 5.54 -19.96 36.09
N SER A 671 4.63 -20.79 36.60
CA SER A 671 4.69 -22.25 36.45
C SER A 671 4.72 -22.65 34.97
N LYS A 672 3.88 -22.04 34.12
CA LYS A 672 3.83 -22.34 32.67
C LYS A 672 5.16 -22.15 31.96
N TRP A 673 5.95 -21.13 32.36
CA TRP A 673 7.26 -20.85 31.75
C TRP A 673 8.39 -21.64 32.42
N GLU A 674 8.35 -21.81 33.75
CA GLU A 674 9.28 -22.67 34.50
C GLU A 674 9.22 -24.13 34.01
N ASP A 675 8.04 -24.66 33.74
CA ASP A 675 7.83 -26.01 33.18
C ASP A 675 8.46 -26.17 31.78
N ARG A 676 8.68 -25.07 31.07
CA ARG A 676 9.36 -25.03 29.76
C ARG A 676 10.87 -24.79 29.87
N GLY A 677 11.39 -24.60 31.08
CA GLY A 677 12.78 -24.23 31.33
C GLY A 677 13.13 -22.81 30.88
N LEU A 678 12.14 -21.92 30.82
CA LEU A 678 12.29 -20.54 30.36
C LEU A 678 11.90 -19.55 31.48
N PRO A 679 12.51 -18.37 31.55
CA PRO A 679 12.08 -17.33 32.48
C PRO A 679 10.67 -16.83 32.11
N SER A 680 9.86 -16.53 33.12
CA SER A 680 8.58 -15.84 32.90
C SER A 680 8.85 -14.47 32.28
N PRO A 681 8.09 -14.05 31.24
CA PRO A 681 8.16 -12.70 30.71
C PRO A 681 7.85 -11.67 31.80
N ASP A 682 8.60 -10.56 31.80
CA ASP A 682 8.43 -9.43 32.72
C ASP A 682 8.63 -8.09 31.98
N TYR A 683 8.39 -6.98 32.66
CA TYR A 683 8.74 -5.63 32.21
C TYR A 683 10.21 -5.36 32.58
N GLU A 684 11.09 -5.19 31.59
CA GLU A 684 12.55 -5.31 31.79
C GLU A 684 13.21 -4.12 32.53
N SER A 685 12.48 -3.02 32.76
CA SER A 685 13.00 -1.79 33.37
C SER A 685 12.14 -1.31 34.54
N ASP A 686 12.57 -0.26 35.25
CA ASP A 686 11.72 0.35 36.27
C ASP A 686 10.45 0.94 35.62
N LEU A 687 9.30 0.73 36.26
CA LEU A 687 8.04 1.31 35.80
C LEU A 687 8.12 2.84 35.78
N PRO A 688 7.71 3.51 34.68
CA PRO A 688 7.78 4.96 34.59
C PRO A 688 6.87 5.66 35.60
N GLY A 689 7.18 6.92 35.92
CA GLY A 689 6.31 7.76 36.74
C GLY A 689 4.93 7.92 36.11
N GLY A 690 3.87 7.67 36.87
CA GLY A 690 2.48 7.69 36.39
C GLY A 690 1.93 6.32 35.97
N HIS A 691 2.77 5.28 35.90
CA HIS A 691 2.35 3.91 35.60
C HIS A 691 1.59 3.29 36.79
N ASP A 692 0.36 2.79 36.56
CA ASP A 692 -0.51 2.25 37.61
C ASP A 692 -0.31 0.74 37.91
N GLY A 693 0.61 0.11 37.18
CA GLY A 693 0.98 -1.30 37.33
C GLY A 693 0.03 -2.26 36.62
N THR A 694 -0.90 -1.77 35.80
CA THR A 694 -1.82 -2.60 35.00
C THR A 694 -1.29 -2.87 33.59
N GLY A 695 -1.85 -3.89 32.92
CA GLY A 695 -1.50 -4.26 31.55
C GLY A 695 -0.26 -5.14 31.43
N LEU A 696 0.03 -5.92 32.48
CA LEU A 696 1.24 -6.72 32.61
C LEU A 696 0.94 -8.23 32.75
N LEU A 697 -0.21 -8.70 32.25
CA LEU A 697 -0.44 -10.13 32.02
C LEU A 697 0.39 -10.63 30.82
N LEU A 698 1.70 -10.78 31.01
CA LEU A 698 2.65 -11.21 29.99
C LEU A 698 2.75 -12.74 29.92
N GLY A 699 3.12 -13.28 28.76
CA GLY A 699 3.39 -14.70 28.55
C GLY A 699 2.17 -15.61 28.49
N ILE A 700 0.97 -15.05 28.51
CA ILE A 700 -0.30 -15.78 28.43
C ILE A 700 -1.40 -14.89 27.84
N SER A 701 -2.42 -15.48 27.21
CA SER A 701 -3.63 -14.75 26.86
C SER A 701 -4.69 -14.87 27.97
N GLY A 702 -5.49 -13.83 28.17
CA GLY A 702 -6.48 -13.78 29.24
C GLY A 702 -7.54 -14.88 29.16
N ASN A 703 -7.80 -15.47 27.99
CA ASN A 703 -8.72 -16.59 27.83
C ASN A 703 -8.25 -17.89 28.51
N GLU A 704 -6.95 -18.01 28.81
CA GLU A 704 -6.39 -19.16 29.53
C GLU A 704 -6.51 -19.00 31.06
N LEU A 705 -6.85 -17.81 31.56
CA LEU A 705 -6.85 -17.49 33.00
C LEU A 705 -8.25 -17.46 33.64
N ILE A 706 -9.30 -17.39 32.82
CA ILE A 706 -10.68 -17.25 33.28
C ILE A 706 -11.64 -18.08 32.43
N GLU A 707 -12.84 -18.32 32.95
CA GLU A 707 -13.83 -19.15 32.27
C GLU A 707 -14.27 -18.57 30.91
N PRO A 708 -14.51 -19.41 29.89
CA PRO A 708 -14.81 -18.95 28.52
C PRO A 708 -16.00 -17.98 28.42
N GLU A 709 -17.03 -18.16 29.25
CA GLU A 709 -18.20 -17.27 29.26
C GLU A 709 -17.87 -15.88 29.84
N VAL A 710 -17.06 -15.85 30.90
CA VAL A 710 -16.60 -14.60 31.52
C VAL A 710 -15.69 -13.84 30.55
N TYR A 711 -14.76 -14.56 29.90
CA TYR A 711 -13.89 -13.99 28.88
C TYR A 711 -14.70 -13.40 27.72
N ARG A 712 -15.71 -14.12 27.21
CA ARG A 712 -16.55 -13.63 26.10
C ARG A 712 -17.28 -12.33 26.46
N ARG A 713 -17.79 -12.22 27.69
CA ARG A 713 -18.41 -10.98 28.19
C ARG A 713 -17.39 -9.83 28.24
N ILE A 714 -16.24 -10.05 28.89
CA ILE A 714 -15.18 -9.04 28.99
C ILE A 714 -14.70 -8.60 27.60
N LYS A 715 -14.51 -9.55 26.67
CA LYS A 715 -14.14 -9.27 25.29
C LYS A 715 -15.16 -8.37 24.59
N ASN A 716 -16.45 -8.71 24.67
CA ASN A 716 -17.51 -7.90 24.05
C ASN A 716 -17.57 -6.48 24.63
N ASP A 717 -17.52 -6.36 25.96
CA ASP A 717 -17.53 -5.05 26.63
C ASP A 717 -16.29 -4.22 26.26
N THR A 718 -15.12 -4.87 26.16
CA THR A 718 -13.87 -4.21 25.77
C THR A 718 -13.95 -3.68 24.34
N LEU A 719 -14.38 -4.51 23.38
CA LEU A 719 -14.47 -4.16 21.97
C LEU A 719 -15.41 -2.97 21.71
N GLN A 720 -16.47 -2.83 22.51
CA GLN A 720 -17.42 -1.71 22.37
C GLN A 720 -16.91 -0.39 22.97
N ASN A 721 -15.97 -0.45 23.93
CA ASN A 721 -15.50 0.72 24.67
C ASN A 721 -14.10 1.20 24.27
N VAL A 722 -13.25 0.33 23.74
CA VAL A 722 -11.89 0.67 23.31
C VAL A 722 -11.87 1.81 22.29
N ARG A 723 -10.97 2.78 22.47
CA ARG A 723 -10.89 3.97 21.62
C ARG A 723 -9.55 4.08 20.90
N GLY A 724 -9.58 4.37 19.61
CA GLY A 724 -8.35 4.54 18.86
C GLY A 724 -8.52 4.64 17.36
N THR A 725 -7.39 4.65 16.66
CA THR A 725 -7.32 4.71 15.21
C THR A 725 -6.17 3.84 14.75
N VAL A 726 -6.41 3.01 13.74
CA VAL A 726 -5.33 2.41 12.95
C VAL A 726 -5.28 3.12 11.59
N GLN A 727 -4.08 3.38 11.07
CA GLN A 727 -3.96 4.11 9.80
C GLN A 727 -4.48 3.27 8.62
N ALA A 728 -3.86 2.12 8.36
CA ALA A 728 -4.37 1.05 7.50
C ALA A 728 -4.92 1.47 6.12
N ASP A 729 -4.45 2.58 5.57
CA ASP A 729 -4.86 3.04 4.23
C ASP A 729 -3.93 2.42 3.19
N ILE A 730 -4.37 1.32 2.59
CA ILE A 730 -3.63 0.53 1.59
C ILE A 730 -3.51 1.27 0.26
N LEU A 731 -4.53 2.03 -0.15
CA LEU A 731 -4.55 2.74 -1.44
C LEU A 731 -3.44 3.80 -1.51
N LYS A 732 -3.14 4.49 -0.40
CA LYS A 732 -2.01 5.43 -0.36
C LYS A 732 -0.65 4.71 -0.40
N GLU A 733 -0.57 3.45 0.06
CA GLU A 733 0.69 2.70 0.05
C GLU A 733 1.14 2.43 -1.38
N ASP A 734 0.20 2.05 -2.25
CA ASP A 734 0.47 1.84 -3.68
C ASP A 734 0.75 3.15 -4.43
N GLN A 735 0.07 4.24 -4.05
CA GLN A 735 0.19 5.52 -4.75
C GLN A 735 1.43 6.33 -4.36
N ALA A 736 1.93 6.22 -3.12
CA ALA A 736 2.96 7.12 -2.61
C ALA A 736 3.98 6.52 -1.62
N GLN A 737 3.55 5.71 -0.64
CA GLN A 737 4.43 5.34 0.47
C GLN A 737 5.28 4.08 0.20
N ASN A 738 4.86 3.23 -0.73
CA ASN A 738 5.59 2.05 -1.19
C ASN A 738 5.97 1.09 -0.04
N THR A 739 5.01 0.85 0.86
CA THR A 739 5.10 0.02 2.07
C THR A 739 4.05 -1.11 2.07
N CYS A 740 3.39 -1.35 0.93
CA CYS A 740 2.49 -2.48 0.79
C CYS A 740 3.30 -3.78 0.71
N ILE A 741 3.06 -4.70 1.66
CA ILE A 741 3.75 -6.01 1.74
C ILE A 741 2.92 -7.15 1.14
N PHE A 742 1.62 -6.92 0.94
CA PHE A 742 0.71 -7.84 0.31
C PHE A 742 0.25 -7.29 -1.05
N SER A 743 -0.36 -8.14 -1.89
CA SER A 743 -1.06 -7.61 -3.07
C SER A 743 -2.18 -6.66 -2.63
N THR A 744 -2.38 -5.56 -3.36
CA THR A 744 -3.40 -4.54 -3.05
C THR A 744 -4.80 -5.17 -2.89
N GLY A 745 -5.12 -6.16 -3.73
CA GLY A 745 -6.37 -6.92 -3.65
C GLY A 745 -6.54 -7.67 -2.32
N PHE A 746 -5.50 -8.38 -1.89
CA PHE A 746 -5.53 -9.11 -0.62
C PHE A 746 -5.54 -8.17 0.60
N ALA A 747 -4.76 -7.10 0.56
CA ALA A 747 -4.74 -6.10 1.62
C ALA A 747 -6.11 -5.42 1.80
N LEU A 748 -6.77 -5.02 0.70
CA LEU A 748 -8.14 -4.50 0.75
C LEU A 748 -9.15 -5.54 1.23
N LYS A 749 -8.99 -6.81 0.84
CA LYS A 749 -9.79 -7.92 1.40
C LYS A 749 -9.71 -7.94 2.92
N MET A 750 -8.50 -7.94 3.48
CA MET A 750 -8.30 -7.92 4.94
C MET A 750 -8.91 -6.69 5.60
N MET A 751 -8.79 -5.51 4.99
CA MET A 751 -9.42 -4.29 5.52
C MET A 751 -10.94 -4.38 5.55
N GLY A 752 -11.56 -4.99 4.53
CA GLY A 752 -12.99 -5.27 4.55
C GLY A 752 -13.38 -6.29 5.64
N ASP A 753 -12.55 -7.31 5.89
CA ASP A 753 -12.79 -8.28 6.97
C ASP A 753 -12.70 -7.61 8.35
N VAL A 754 -11.76 -6.68 8.54
CA VAL A 754 -11.63 -5.86 9.74
C VAL A 754 -12.90 -5.02 9.95
N GLN A 755 -13.37 -4.34 8.90
CA GLN A 755 -14.58 -3.52 9.01
C GLN A 755 -15.83 -4.35 9.30
N GLU A 756 -15.98 -5.51 8.65
CA GLU A 756 -17.08 -6.46 8.92
C GLU A 756 -17.03 -6.96 10.37
N TYR A 757 -15.84 -7.28 10.88
CA TYR A 757 -15.66 -7.63 12.29
C TYR A 757 -16.05 -6.49 13.23
N PHE A 758 -15.71 -5.23 12.90
CA PHE A 758 -16.08 -4.07 13.71
C PHE A 758 -17.60 -3.91 13.79
N THR A 759 -18.27 -3.93 12.63
CA THR A 759 -19.72 -3.81 12.53
C THR A 759 -20.41 -4.96 13.26
N GLY A 760 -19.95 -6.20 13.06
CA GLY A 760 -20.52 -7.39 13.70
C GLY A 760 -20.35 -7.46 15.22
N ASN A 761 -19.32 -6.82 15.78
CA ASN A 761 -19.03 -6.82 17.23
C ASN A 761 -19.37 -5.49 17.93
N GLY A 762 -19.92 -4.51 17.21
CA GLY A 762 -20.29 -3.21 17.78
C GLY A 762 -19.08 -2.34 18.16
N VAL A 763 -17.95 -2.48 17.46
CA VAL A 763 -16.76 -1.64 17.65
C VAL A 763 -17.03 -0.26 17.03
N ARG A 764 -17.49 0.69 17.84
CA ARG A 764 -17.93 2.02 17.38
C ARG A 764 -16.98 3.16 17.73
N ASN A 765 -16.04 2.92 18.63
CA ASN A 765 -15.13 3.96 19.13
C ASN A 765 -13.69 3.82 18.59
N PHE A 766 -13.47 2.84 17.70
CA PHE A 766 -12.20 2.61 17.05
C PHE A 766 -12.34 2.83 15.54
N TYR A 767 -11.47 3.64 14.96
CA TYR A 767 -11.45 3.90 13.52
C TYR A 767 -10.59 2.86 12.82
N SER A 768 -11.22 2.08 11.93
CA SER A 768 -10.59 0.97 11.19
C SER A 768 -9.65 1.42 10.08
N VAL A 769 -9.78 2.66 9.60
CA VAL A 769 -8.94 3.25 8.56
C VAL A 769 -8.81 4.76 8.77
N SER A 770 -7.63 5.31 8.51
CA SER A 770 -7.35 6.73 8.42
C SER A 770 -6.86 7.06 7.02
N ILE A 771 -7.81 7.48 6.18
CA ILE A 771 -7.56 7.86 4.77
C ILE A 771 -6.63 9.07 4.75
N SER A 772 -5.44 8.92 4.16
CA SER A 772 -4.35 9.90 4.37
C SER A 772 -3.73 10.39 3.06
N GLY A 773 -3.70 11.71 2.91
CA GLY A 773 -2.98 12.40 1.83
C GLY A 773 -1.58 12.88 2.18
N TYR A 774 -1.14 12.74 3.44
CA TYR A 774 0.13 13.34 3.91
C TYR A 774 1.32 12.82 3.09
N HIS A 775 1.42 11.49 2.94
CA HIS A 775 2.51 10.83 2.22
C HIS A 775 2.54 11.17 0.73
N MET A 776 1.38 11.43 0.12
CA MET A 776 1.32 11.88 -1.28
C MET A 776 1.91 13.29 -1.43
N ALA A 777 1.63 14.19 -0.48
CA ALA A 777 2.20 15.53 -0.50
C ALA A 777 3.71 15.50 -0.28
N GLU A 778 4.19 14.71 0.68
CA GLU A 778 5.64 14.51 0.91
C GLU A 778 6.33 13.88 -0.29
N ALA A 779 5.64 13.04 -1.06
CA ALA A 779 6.13 12.50 -2.34
C ALA A 779 6.13 13.54 -3.49
N GLY A 780 5.62 14.77 -3.26
CA GLY A 780 5.63 15.88 -4.20
C GLY A 780 4.27 16.23 -4.84
N ALA A 781 3.16 15.64 -4.38
CA ALA A 781 1.83 16.04 -4.84
C ALA A 781 1.49 17.45 -4.36
N ASN A 782 0.99 18.30 -5.27
CA ASN A 782 0.47 19.61 -4.90
C ASN A 782 -0.84 19.47 -4.08
N PRO A 783 -1.32 20.53 -3.41
CA PRO A 783 -2.49 20.46 -2.54
C PRO A 783 -3.78 19.98 -3.23
N ILE A 784 -3.96 20.28 -4.52
CA ILE A 784 -5.14 19.84 -5.28
C ILE A 784 -5.07 18.34 -5.52
N THR A 785 -3.94 17.85 -6.02
CA THR A 785 -3.73 16.40 -6.26
C THR A 785 -3.84 15.62 -4.96
N GLN A 786 -3.24 16.12 -3.88
CA GLN A 786 -3.33 15.52 -2.55
C GLN A 786 -4.79 15.35 -2.11
N LEU A 787 -5.56 16.44 -2.12
CA LEU A 787 -6.96 16.40 -1.69
C LEU A 787 -7.81 15.49 -2.58
N ALA A 788 -7.64 15.57 -3.90
CA ALA A 788 -8.40 14.79 -4.86
C ALA A 788 -8.16 13.27 -4.69
N PHE A 789 -6.91 12.84 -4.57
CA PHE A 789 -6.58 11.43 -4.39
C PHE A 789 -6.99 10.91 -3.01
N THR A 790 -6.84 11.71 -1.96
CA THR A 790 -7.31 11.33 -0.61
C THR A 790 -8.81 11.10 -0.59
N LEU A 791 -9.61 12.01 -1.18
CA LEU A 791 -11.06 11.84 -1.27
C LEU A 791 -11.43 10.66 -2.17
N ALA A 792 -10.77 10.48 -3.31
CA ALA A 792 -11.01 9.35 -4.20
C ALA A 792 -10.76 8.00 -3.50
N ASN A 793 -9.67 7.88 -2.74
CA ASN A 793 -9.39 6.70 -1.93
C ASN A 793 -10.47 6.48 -0.87
N GLY A 794 -10.91 7.55 -0.19
CA GLY A 794 -12.02 7.47 0.77
C GLY A 794 -13.31 6.95 0.14
N PHE A 795 -13.72 7.50 -1.00
CA PHE A 795 -14.89 7.02 -1.74
C PHE A 795 -14.73 5.58 -2.23
N THR A 796 -13.51 5.14 -2.54
CA THR A 796 -13.23 3.75 -2.93
C THR A 796 -13.50 2.79 -1.76
N TYR A 797 -13.09 3.13 -0.53
CA TYR A 797 -13.43 2.35 0.65
C TYR A 797 -14.94 2.30 0.90
N LEU A 798 -15.65 3.44 0.72
CA LEU A 798 -17.11 3.46 0.87
C LEU A 798 -17.79 2.49 -0.10
N GLU A 799 -17.46 2.57 -1.40
CA GLU A 799 -18.03 1.68 -2.43
C GLU A 799 -17.66 0.21 -2.17
N TYR A 800 -16.44 -0.06 -1.73
CA TYR A 800 -16.01 -1.42 -1.41
C TYR A 800 -16.79 -2.00 -0.23
N TYR A 801 -16.98 -1.24 0.85
CA TYR A 801 -17.76 -1.69 2.01
C TYR A 801 -19.25 -1.84 1.69
N LEU A 802 -19.81 -0.97 0.83
CA LEU A 802 -21.17 -1.14 0.29
C LEU A 802 -21.28 -2.41 -0.55
N ALA A 803 -20.29 -2.72 -1.38
CA ALA A 803 -20.26 -3.95 -2.19
C ALA A 803 -20.19 -5.21 -1.33
N ARG A 804 -19.68 -5.11 -0.09
CA ARG A 804 -19.71 -6.18 0.92
C ARG A 804 -21.04 -6.27 1.67
N GLY A 805 -22.01 -5.40 1.39
CA GLY A 805 -23.33 -5.39 2.02
C GLY A 805 -23.38 -4.72 3.39
N LEU A 806 -22.37 -3.91 3.74
CA LEU A 806 -22.39 -3.13 4.98
C LEU A 806 -23.27 -1.87 4.81
N ASP A 807 -24.01 -1.53 5.87
CA ASP A 807 -24.79 -0.30 5.92
C ASP A 807 -23.85 0.92 6.02
N ILE A 808 -24.09 1.96 5.22
CA ILE A 808 -23.24 3.16 5.18
C ILE A 808 -23.13 3.86 6.54
N ASP A 809 -24.21 3.88 7.33
CA ASP A 809 -24.24 4.51 8.64
C ASP A 809 -23.47 3.68 9.69
N ALA A 810 -23.15 2.42 9.39
CA ALA A 810 -22.40 1.55 10.28
C ALA A 810 -20.88 1.73 10.21
N PHE A 811 -20.35 2.37 9.15
CA PHE A 811 -18.90 2.53 8.96
C PHE A 811 -18.44 3.94 8.53
N ALA A 812 -19.34 4.81 8.06
CA ALA A 812 -18.96 6.16 7.66
C ALA A 812 -18.71 7.12 8.85
N SER A 813 -19.19 6.77 10.05
CA SER A 813 -19.23 7.62 11.25
C SER A 813 -17.94 7.67 12.06
#